data_AF-G8JW38-F1
#
_entry.id   AF-G8JW38-F1
#
_cell.length_a   1.000
_cell.length_b   1.000
_cell.length_c   1.000
_cell.angle_alpha   90.00
_cell.angle_beta   90.00
_cell.angle_gamma   90.00
#
_symmetry.space_group_name_H-M   'P 1'
#
loop_
_entity.id
_entity.type
_entity.pdbx_description
1 polymer ?
#
loop_
_entity_poly.entity_id
_entity_poly.type
_entity_poly.pdbx_seq_one_letter_code
_entity_poly.pdbx_strand_id
1 'polypeptide(L)'
;MIVEQSSTLHEVASKSFNRTPDNLIFTNDLKQVFSILLICLDFQEKPKESSKKLFNAFSKTFPYSFSVQNAIEKMGDLELYVDMNTTSIHMSYSIKPELAYNLLSTFMDSKLLHTPADRTRDEPKENVLLQPTPKGVAILQRYVIQIGLKKIPQILKSSFNSMQLFTFERSSVNDAIIHSEYFIQLLFIKLMGSYPNVWSPTNPNDSLPTLALLTEYTDDSFSFESDNFDYSGGVPLRLQSLASNREAKFNQDLNYAQYHDTKRESPFAHRFFTNPDSDSHVQYYVSDKGVRLAKSKVFGKLKTVVEYSFTTKAIWQWLMDCTDLMYPKEAVSVAALFLKYGLIVPILLPPSYNVSKKFTVSKQAYYTLSKAGWDIVNWNFKTTAEKSNSRPSCPNTQVPDDLKVNNGFADIDYVNCSQNMSMNQPESDSGEHQIADEKPLVDLNYVLKDPGMRYLFRTHLEKEFCVENFYVYLEIRRFSKKMTMLKTLLDTKNASQQFSVKKDKQSYNSRKVRETMDAALIKRANECLAIAYHIFSTYIAAGAPFQLNIDHELRSSITNIMIHPISLLRTSSTDSIKPELSNPGQLNLFGSDNEITKQPLSKPPYKGISPPSVFDPNDELNANSFVNSKDNGNNLMISPPLPAQGSDFVHFNNCFQIPPIPSMELISNSFKTLRDLYILFDKVGRHIYRLMKIDSIPKFLNSALYQEARSLLNLSHDNSELTYHIKRRNCSTISS
;
A
#
# COMPACT_ATOMS: atom_id res chain seq x y z
N MET A 1 24.23 -15.84 -32.93
CA MET A 1 23.48 -16.47 -31.82
C MET A 1 22.46 -15.47 -31.33
N ILE A 2 21.18 -15.69 -31.61
CA ILE A 2 20.10 -14.94 -30.96
C ILE A 2 19.81 -15.72 -29.69
N VAL A 3 19.95 -15.07 -28.53
CA VAL A 3 19.48 -15.66 -27.26
C VAL A 3 17.97 -15.50 -27.26
N GLU A 4 17.25 -16.60 -27.49
CA GLU A 4 15.81 -16.66 -27.26
C GLU A 4 15.57 -16.50 -25.75
N GLN A 5 15.38 -15.26 -25.30
CA GLN A 5 14.75 -15.01 -24.02
C GLN A 5 13.30 -15.48 -24.13
N SER A 6 13.02 -16.65 -23.55
CA SER A 6 11.67 -17.17 -23.38
C SER A 6 10.87 -16.18 -22.54
N SER A 7 10.10 -15.31 -23.19
CA SER A 7 9.26 -14.31 -22.54
C SER A 7 8.14 -15.02 -21.76
N THR A 8 8.34 -15.17 -20.45
CA THR A 8 7.29 -15.63 -19.53
C THR A 8 6.14 -14.63 -19.55
N LEU A 9 4.93 -15.14 -19.33
CA LEU A 9 3.66 -14.47 -19.66
C LEU A 9 3.33 -13.35 -18.65
N HIS A 10 4.10 -12.25 -18.71
CA HIS A 10 3.84 -10.98 -18.04
C HIS A 10 3.12 -10.03 -19.00
N GLU A 11 1.96 -10.48 -19.51
CA GLU A 11 1.19 -9.71 -20.48
C GLU A 11 0.52 -8.50 -19.82
N VAL A 12 0.61 -7.36 -20.51
CA VAL A 12 0.25 -6.02 -20.02
C VAL A 12 -1.24 -5.93 -19.68
N ALA A 13 -1.55 -5.77 -18.41
CA ALA A 13 -2.90 -5.39 -17.98
C ALA A 13 -3.13 -3.89 -18.25
N SER A 14 -3.86 -3.56 -19.33
CA SER A 14 -4.43 -2.23 -19.52
C SER A 14 -5.35 -1.89 -18.33
N LYS A 15 -4.89 -1.02 -17.44
CA LYS A 15 -5.60 -0.70 -16.19
C LYS A 15 -6.66 0.37 -16.43
N SER A 16 -7.89 -0.07 -16.56
CA SER A 16 -9.05 0.80 -16.36
C SER A 16 -9.20 1.17 -14.89
N PHE A 17 -9.56 2.43 -14.62
CA PHE A 17 -9.85 2.93 -13.27
C PHE A 17 -11.08 2.24 -12.68
N ASN A 18 -10.95 1.66 -11.49
CA ASN A 18 -12.11 1.22 -10.71
C ASN A 18 -12.90 2.43 -10.23
N ARG A 19 -14.23 2.30 -10.13
CA ARG A 19 -15.11 3.39 -9.71
C ARG A 19 -16.14 2.97 -8.67
N THR A 20 -16.46 3.90 -7.77
CA THR A 20 -17.51 3.76 -6.76
C THR A 20 -18.90 3.83 -7.41
N PRO A 21 -19.99 3.51 -6.68
CA PRO A 21 -21.36 3.74 -7.16
C PRO A 21 -21.62 5.19 -7.58
N ASP A 22 -20.99 6.16 -6.89
CA ASP A 22 -21.01 7.59 -7.20
C ASP A 22 -20.10 8.00 -8.39
N ASN A 23 -19.56 7.02 -9.14
CA ASN A 23 -18.68 7.22 -10.29
C ASN A 23 -17.35 7.94 -9.95
N LEU A 24 -16.93 7.98 -8.68
CA LEU A 24 -15.61 8.45 -8.25
C LEU A 24 -14.55 7.37 -8.51
N ILE A 25 -13.31 7.77 -8.82
CA ILE A 25 -12.20 6.81 -9.02
C ILE A 25 -11.75 6.27 -7.66
N PHE A 26 -11.43 4.98 -7.59
CA PHE A 26 -10.92 4.37 -6.36
C PHE A 26 -9.63 5.05 -5.88
N THR A 27 -9.56 5.29 -4.58
CA THR A 27 -8.44 5.96 -3.89
C THR A 27 -7.08 5.34 -4.20
N ASN A 28 -7.02 4.01 -4.29
CA ASN A 28 -5.79 3.29 -4.63
C ASN A 28 -5.32 3.58 -6.08
N ASP A 29 -6.26 3.66 -7.02
CA ASP A 29 -5.93 3.87 -8.44
C ASP A 29 -5.49 5.32 -8.70
N LEU A 30 -6.08 6.29 -7.98
CA LEU A 30 -5.58 7.68 -7.95
C LEU A 30 -4.14 7.75 -7.41
N LYS A 31 -3.85 7.11 -6.27
CA LYS A 31 -2.51 7.07 -5.66
C LYS A 31 -1.48 6.44 -6.61
N GLN A 32 -1.85 5.36 -7.28
CA GLN A 32 -1.03 4.68 -8.27
C GLN A 32 -0.71 5.59 -9.46
N VAL A 33 -1.74 6.13 -10.15
CA VAL A 33 -1.51 6.91 -11.36
C VAL A 33 -0.81 8.26 -11.07
N PHE A 34 -1.08 8.86 -9.92
CA PHE A 34 -0.34 10.02 -9.41
C PHE A 34 1.15 9.70 -9.23
N SER A 35 1.47 8.59 -8.55
CA SER A 35 2.86 8.22 -8.27
C SER A 35 3.62 7.86 -9.54
N ILE A 36 2.98 7.17 -10.49
CA ILE A 36 3.57 6.88 -11.81
C ILE A 36 3.84 8.18 -12.56
N LEU A 37 2.87 9.12 -12.61
CA LEU A 37 3.09 10.45 -13.21
C LEU A 37 4.30 11.17 -12.60
N LEU A 38 4.44 11.16 -11.27
CA LEU A 38 5.59 11.77 -10.59
C LEU A 38 6.93 11.09 -10.94
N ILE A 39 6.94 9.78 -11.18
CA ILE A 39 8.15 9.04 -11.60
C ILE A 39 8.49 9.38 -13.06
N CYS A 40 7.51 9.33 -13.97
CA CYS A 40 7.69 9.55 -15.41
C CYS A 40 8.00 11.02 -15.79
N LEU A 41 7.77 11.97 -14.87
CA LEU A 41 8.20 13.37 -14.99
C LEU A 41 9.69 13.58 -14.66
N ASP A 42 10.38 12.61 -14.05
CA ASP A 42 11.82 12.62 -13.66
C ASP A 42 12.30 13.97 -13.10
N PHE A 43 11.65 14.41 -12.01
CA PHE A 43 11.84 15.76 -11.46
C PHE A 43 13.29 16.08 -11.12
N GLN A 44 13.77 17.19 -11.68
CA GLN A 44 15.07 17.77 -11.38
C GLN A 44 14.93 18.84 -10.28
N GLU A 45 15.90 18.89 -9.38
CA GLU A 45 15.97 19.91 -8.31
C GLU A 45 16.11 21.32 -8.88
N LYS A 46 16.91 21.46 -9.94
CA LYS A 46 17.00 22.68 -10.75
C LYS A 46 16.22 22.46 -12.03
N PRO A 47 15.09 23.16 -12.28
CA PRO A 47 14.41 23.06 -13.57
C PRO A 47 15.36 23.52 -14.67
N LYS A 48 15.47 22.75 -15.77
CA LYS A 48 16.32 23.12 -16.91
C LYS A 48 15.88 24.48 -17.44
N GLU A 49 16.74 25.49 -17.35
CA GLU A 49 16.51 26.76 -18.04
C GLU A 49 16.38 26.47 -19.54
N SER A 50 15.20 26.75 -20.11
CA SER A 50 15.08 26.75 -21.55
C SER A 50 15.95 27.89 -22.08
N SER A 51 16.85 27.59 -23.01
CA SER A 51 17.96 28.44 -23.49
C SER A 51 17.51 29.65 -24.33
N LYS A 52 16.35 30.23 -24.03
CA LYS A 52 15.69 31.31 -24.75
C LYS A 52 14.97 32.29 -23.80
N LYS A 53 15.73 33.04 -22.98
CA LYS A 53 15.34 34.36 -22.41
C LYS A 53 16.50 35.04 -21.66
N LEU A 54 17.31 35.81 -22.39
CA LEU A 54 18.38 36.67 -21.83
C LEU A 54 17.88 37.90 -21.05
N PHE A 55 16.58 38.03 -20.78
CA PHE A 55 15.97 39.25 -20.22
C PHE A 55 15.04 39.04 -19.00
N ASN A 56 14.91 37.82 -18.46
CA ASN A 56 14.03 37.54 -17.31
C ASN A 56 14.79 37.27 -16.00
N ALA A 57 15.50 38.28 -15.48
CA ALA A 57 16.21 38.22 -14.19
C ALA A 57 15.30 38.07 -12.94
N PHE A 58 13.98 37.91 -13.11
CA PHE A 58 12.97 37.92 -12.04
C PHE A 58 12.01 36.72 -12.05
N SER A 59 12.16 35.75 -12.96
CA SER A 59 11.32 34.53 -12.90
C SER A 59 11.79 33.61 -11.77
N LYS A 60 11.05 33.60 -10.65
CA LYS A 60 11.27 32.61 -9.57
C LYS A 60 11.15 31.20 -10.14
N THR A 61 12.24 30.45 -10.09
CA THR A 61 12.27 29.02 -10.38
C THR A 61 11.76 28.27 -9.15
N PHE A 62 11.00 27.20 -9.38
CA PHE A 62 10.48 26.34 -8.30
C PHE A 62 11.00 24.92 -8.50
N PRO A 63 11.70 24.32 -7.52
CA PRO A 63 12.26 22.98 -7.65
C PRO A 63 11.15 21.93 -7.80
N TYR A 64 11.41 20.83 -8.51
CA TYR A 64 10.46 19.73 -8.72
C TYR A 64 9.05 20.17 -9.18
N SER A 65 8.97 21.19 -10.04
CA SER A 65 7.71 21.73 -10.57
C SER A 65 7.52 21.43 -12.06
N PHE A 66 6.27 21.41 -12.52
CA PHE A 66 5.89 21.04 -13.88
C PHE A 66 4.68 21.84 -14.38
N SER A 67 4.50 21.94 -15.69
CA SER A 67 3.31 22.58 -16.29
C SER A 67 2.16 21.60 -16.47
N VAL A 68 0.92 22.11 -16.44
CA VAL A 68 -0.29 21.34 -16.77
C VAL A 68 -0.15 20.61 -18.12
N GLN A 69 0.38 21.29 -19.15
CA GLN A 69 0.58 20.73 -20.49
C GLN A 69 1.52 19.52 -20.48
N ASN A 70 2.70 19.62 -19.84
CA ASN A 70 3.66 18.52 -19.77
C ASN A 70 3.06 17.29 -19.04
N ALA A 71 2.30 17.52 -17.97
CA ALA A 71 1.62 16.43 -17.28
C ALA A 71 0.53 15.77 -18.14
N ILE A 72 -0.25 16.54 -18.91
CA ILE A 72 -1.27 16.00 -19.83
C ILE A 72 -0.62 15.20 -20.96
N GLU A 73 0.44 15.72 -21.58
CA GLU A 73 1.23 15.01 -22.60
C GLU A 73 1.79 13.70 -22.05
N LYS A 74 2.38 13.72 -20.84
CA LYS A 74 2.90 12.52 -20.17
C LYS A 74 1.84 11.53 -19.73
N MET A 75 0.61 11.97 -19.45
CA MET A 75 -0.50 11.07 -19.14
C MET A 75 -1.10 10.41 -20.40
N GLY A 76 -0.88 10.97 -21.59
CA GLY A 76 -1.31 10.37 -22.85
C GLY A 76 -0.60 9.06 -23.19
N ASP A 77 0.65 8.92 -22.75
CA ASP A 77 1.53 7.77 -22.94
C ASP A 77 2.40 7.56 -21.69
N LEU A 78 1.80 6.96 -20.65
CA LEU A 78 2.36 6.87 -19.32
C LEU A 78 2.82 5.43 -19.02
N GLU A 79 4.10 5.16 -19.24
CA GLU A 79 4.72 3.85 -19.02
C GLU A 79 5.72 3.84 -17.84
N LEU A 80 5.67 2.76 -17.05
CA LEU A 80 6.63 2.46 -15.99
C LEU A 80 7.03 0.98 -16.04
N TYR A 81 8.33 0.76 -16.20
CA TYR A 81 9.00 -0.53 -16.15
C TYR A 81 9.71 -0.68 -14.81
N VAL A 82 9.54 -1.81 -14.13
CA VAL A 82 10.17 -2.10 -12.84
C VAL A 82 10.74 -3.51 -12.83
N ASP A 83 12.07 -3.62 -12.88
CA ASP A 83 12.78 -4.91 -12.94
C ASP A 83 13.22 -5.39 -11.55
N MET A 84 12.49 -6.37 -11.01
CA MET A 84 12.95 -7.18 -9.88
C MET A 84 14.01 -8.18 -10.33
N ASN A 85 14.60 -8.90 -9.38
CA ASN A 85 15.66 -9.87 -9.67
C ASN A 85 15.15 -11.09 -10.47
N THR A 86 13.86 -11.41 -10.40
CA THR A 86 13.23 -12.56 -11.11
C THR A 86 11.95 -12.22 -11.89
N THR A 87 11.41 -11.00 -11.77
CA THR A 87 10.16 -10.59 -12.43
C THR A 87 10.24 -9.14 -12.87
N SER A 88 9.76 -8.82 -14.07
CA SER A 88 9.55 -7.44 -14.51
C SER A 88 8.07 -7.08 -14.43
N ILE A 89 7.79 -5.87 -13.95
CA ILE A 89 6.44 -5.31 -13.89
C ILE A 89 6.39 -4.16 -14.89
N HIS A 90 5.61 -4.31 -15.96
CA HIS A 90 5.28 -3.23 -16.87
C HIS A 90 3.86 -2.70 -16.57
N MET A 91 3.74 -1.39 -16.37
CA MET A 91 2.48 -0.68 -16.19
C MET A 91 2.38 0.45 -17.21
N SER A 92 1.39 0.39 -18.10
CA SER A 92 1.11 1.43 -19.08
C SER A 92 -0.33 1.97 -18.96
N TYR A 93 -0.48 3.28 -19.17
CA TYR A 93 -1.77 3.97 -19.23
C TYR A 93 -1.77 4.92 -20.43
N SER A 94 -2.88 4.95 -21.16
CA SER A 94 -3.15 6.01 -22.14
C SER A 94 -4.39 6.79 -21.71
N ILE A 95 -4.16 7.99 -21.15
CA ILE A 95 -5.20 8.82 -20.52
C ILE A 95 -5.54 9.97 -21.47
N LYS A 96 -6.82 10.10 -21.83
CA LYS A 96 -7.30 11.19 -22.69
C LYS A 96 -7.07 12.56 -22.03
N PRO A 97 -6.74 13.62 -22.78
CA PRO A 97 -6.43 14.95 -22.22
C PRO A 97 -7.47 15.52 -21.25
N GLU A 98 -8.76 15.34 -21.54
CA GLU A 98 -9.86 15.76 -20.65
C GLU A 98 -9.82 15.03 -19.29
N LEU A 99 -9.60 13.71 -19.30
CA LEU A 99 -9.46 12.93 -18.07
C LEU A 99 -8.16 13.28 -17.33
N ALA A 100 -7.07 13.56 -18.05
CA ALA A 100 -5.81 14.00 -17.49
C ALA A 100 -5.95 15.35 -16.76
N TYR A 101 -6.66 16.32 -17.33
CA TYR A 101 -6.98 17.59 -16.65
C TYR A 101 -7.83 17.38 -15.39
N ASN A 102 -8.87 16.54 -15.48
CA ASN A 102 -9.72 16.21 -14.34
C ASN A 102 -8.96 15.47 -13.22
N LEU A 103 -7.97 14.64 -13.55
CA LEU A 103 -7.06 14.03 -12.58
C LEU A 103 -6.17 15.08 -11.90
N LEU A 104 -5.60 16.05 -12.63
CA LEU A 104 -4.83 17.15 -12.03
C LEU A 104 -5.68 17.99 -11.06
N SER A 105 -6.93 18.28 -11.41
CA SER A 105 -7.88 18.95 -10.51
C SER A 105 -8.13 18.11 -9.25
N THR A 106 -8.42 16.81 -9.43
CA THR A 106 -8.57 15.85 -8.32
C THR A 106 -7.32 15.79 -7.43
N PHE A 107 -6.11 15.92 -7.99
CA PHE A 107 -4.85 15.95 -7.24
C PHE A 107 -4.63 17.26 -6.45
N MET A 108 -5.20 18.39 -6.87
CA MET A 108 -5.21 19.62 -6.08
C MET A 108 -6.29 19.60 -4.99
N ASP A 109 -7.50 19.10 -5.29
CA ASP A 109 -8.57 18.88 -4.31
C ASP A 109 -8.11 17.97 -3.17
N SER A 110 -7.47 16.86 -3.50
CA SER A 110 -6.89 15.88 -2.56
C SER A 110 -5.62 16.35 -1.86
N LYS A 111 -5.15 17.58 -2.12
CA LYS A 111 -3.94 18.19 -1.53
C LYS A 111 -2.66 17.41 -1.82
N LEU A 112 -2.55 16.76 -2.98
CA LEU A 112 -1.32 16.14 -3.47
C LEU A 112 -0.48 17.09 -4.33
N LEU A 113 -1.13 18.03 -5.01
CA LEU A 113 -0.51 19.12 -5.77
C LEU A 113 -0.95 20.48 -5.21
N HIS A 114 -0.11 21.48 -5.42
CA HIS A 114 -0.45 22.89 -5.28
C HIS A 114 0.28 23.70 -6.34
N THR A 115 -0.04 25.00 -6.46
CA THR A 115 0.82 25.93 -7.22
C THR A 115 1.80 26.62 -6.25
N PRO A 116 3.11 26.70 -6.55
CA PRO A 116 4.08 27.27 -5.63
C PRO A 116 4.13 28.81 -5.68
N ALA A 117 3.67 29.41 -6.79
CA ALA A 117 3.53 30.86 -6.92
C ALA A 117 2.25 31.38 -6.24
N ASP A 118 1.18 30.59 -6.19
CA ASP A 118 -0.10 30.90 -5.55
C ASP A 118 -0.56 29.69 -4.71
N ARG A 119 -0.10 29.64 -3.46
CA ARG A 119 -0.36 28.54 -2.52
C ARG A 119 -1.82 28.45 -2.05
N THR A 120 -2.69 29.35 -2.51
CA THR A 120 -4.12 29.42 -2.18
C THR A 120 -5.03 28.95 -3.31
N ARG A 121 -4.52 28.87 -4.55
CA ARG A 121 -5.30 28.39 -5.71
C ARG A 121 -5.68 26.92 -5.59
N ASP A 122 -6.95 26.66 -5.85
CA ASP A 122 -7.68 25.39 -5.85
C ASP A 122 -7.65 24.66 -7.20
N GLU A 123 -7.79 25.37 -8.31
CA GLU A 123 -7.82 24.74 -9.63
C GLU A 123 -6.48 24.78 -10.40
N PRO A 124 -6.16 23.74 -11.20
CA PRO A 124 -5.06 23.80 -12.15
C PRO A 124 -5.34 24.88 -13.21
N LYS A 125 -4.28 25.53 -13.72
CA LYS A 125 -4.42 26.57 -14.74
C LYS A 125 -3.25 26.52 -15.73
N GLU A 126 -3.55 26.74 -17.00
CA GLU A 126 -2.52 26.86 -18.03
C GLU A 126 -1.47 27.94 -17.70
N ASN A 127 -0.23 27.69 -18.10
CA ASN A 127 0.94 28.54 -17.81
C ASN A 127 1.27 28.72 -16.32
N VAL A 128 0.60 27.99 -15.43
CA VAL A 128 0.89 27.95 -13.99
C VAL A 128 1.56 26.62 -13.67
N LEU A 129 2.63 26.68 -12.88
CA LEU A 129 3.37 25.50 -12.45
C LEU A 129 2.64 24.80 -11.29
N LEU A 130 2.63 23.48 -11.34
CA LEU A 130 2.21 22.58 -10.26
C LEU A 130 3.46 22.02 -9.57
N GLN A 131 3.33 21.74 -8.27
CA GLN A 131 4.39 21.20 -7.44
C GLN A 131 3.78 20.16 -6.45
N PRO A 132 4.44 19.03 -6.17
CA PRO A 132 4.00 18.09 -5.15
C PRO A 132 3.99 18.68 -3.74
N THR A 133 2.92 18.43 -2.99
CA THR A 133 2.84 18.74 -1.55
C THR A 133 3.60 17.69 -0.73
N PRO A 134 3.90 17.94 0.56
CA PRO A 134 4.44 16.92 1.48
C PRO A 134 3.64 15.61 1.49
N LYS A 135 2.31 15.69 1.40
CA LYS A 135 1.41 14.54 1.29
C LYS A 135 1.58 13.79 -0.03
N GLY A 136 1.65 14.51 -1.15
CA GLY A 136 1.94 13.90 -2.46
C GLY A 136 3.28 13.14 -2.43
N VAL A 137 4.31 13.72 -1.82
CA VAL A 137 5.62 13.09 -1.68
C VAL A 137 5.58 11.87 -0.77
N ALA A 138 4.82 11.88 0.33
CA ALA A 138 4.62 10.70 1.18
C ALA A 138 3.85 9.56 0.48
N ILE A 139 2.89 9.87 -0.39
CA ILE A 139 2.20 8.88 -1.23
C ILE A 139 3.17 8.27 -2.26
N LEU A 140 3.95 9.11 -2.94
CA LEU A 140 5.01 8.64 -3.85
C LEU A 140 6.01 7.75 -3.12
N GLN A 141 6.44 8.11 -1.92
CA GLN A 141 7.35 7.30 -1.12
C GLN A 141 6.78 5.91 -0.84
N ARG A 142 5.54 5.84 -0.33
CA ARG A 142 4.88 4.57 -0.03
C ARG A 142 4.72 3.72 -1.29
N TYR A 143 4.41 4.33 -2.44
CA TYR A 143 4.33 3.64 -3.72
C TYR A 143 5.70 3.08 -4.16
N VAL A 144 6.76 3.91 -4.16
CA VAL A 144 8.14 3.54 -4.54
C VAL A 144 8.66 2.35 -3.72
N ILE A 145 8.40 2.34 -2.41
CA ILE A 145 8.71 1.22 -1.52
C ILE A 145 7.89 -0.02 -1.90
N GLN A 146 6.57 0.11 -2.05
CA GLN A 146 5.67 -1.01 -2.39
C GLN A 146 5.97 -1.67 -3.74
N ILE A 147 6.43 -0.91 -4.73
CA ILE A 147 6.80 -1.47 -6.04
C ILE A 147 8.27 -1.90 -6.13
N GLY A 148 9.09 -1.76 -5.09
CA GLY A 148 10.50 -2.15 -5.11
C GLY A 148 11.36 -1.38 -6.12
N LEU A 149 11.08 -0.09 -6.36
CA LEU A 149 11.75 0.68 -7.41
C LEU A 149 13.22 1.00 -7.05
N LYS A 150 14.16 0.30 -7.70
CA LYS A 150 15.62 0.45 -7.51
C LYS A 150 16.12 1.89 -7.66
N LYS A 151 15.60 2.68 -8.61
CA LYS A 151 15.95 4.10 -8.79
C LYS A 151 14.99 5.01 -8.01
N ILE A 152 15.32 5.31 -6.76
CA ILE A 152 14.54 6.21 -5.89
C ILE A 152 14.51 7.65 -6.48
N PRO A 153 13.33 8.27 -6.70
CA PRO A 153 13.21 9.65 -7.16
C PRO A 153 13.85 10.68 -6.22
N GLN A 154 14.55 11.68 -6.79
CA GLN A 154 15.35 12.65 -6.01
C GLN A 154 14.52 13.49 -5.02
N ILE A 155 13.25 13.76 -5.35
CA ILE A 155 12.33 14.49 -4.43
C ILE A 155 12.18 13.77 -3.07
N LEU A 156 12.27 12.43 -3.03
CA LEU A 156 12.21 11.63 -1.80
C LEU A 156 13.43 11.81 -0.89
N LYS A 157 14.57 12.26 -1.45
CA LYS A 157 15.82 12.56 -0.74
C LYS A 157 15.96 14.03 -0.32
N SER A 158 14.92 14.84 -0.58
CA SER A 158 14.92 16.30 -0.36
C SER A 158 14.05 16.72 0.84
N SER A 159 14.11 17.99 1.27
CA SER A 159 13.22 18.55 2.30
C SER A 159 11.72 18.54 1.96
N PHE A 160 11.34 18.17 0.72
CA PHE A 160 9.93 17.93 0.39
C PHE A 160 9.38 16.68 1.10
N ASN A 161 10.23 15.68 1.33
CA ASN A 161 9.85 14.46 2.05
C ASN A 161 9.85 14.71 3.57
N SER A 162 8.65 14.84 4.15
CA SER A 162 8.47 15.40 5.50
C SER A 162 7.28 14.82 6.29
N MET A 163 6.47 13.95 5.69
CA MET A 163 5.23 13.45 6.29
C MET A 163 5.17 11.94 6.45
N GLN A 164 4.65 11.50 7.60
CA GLN A 164 4.17 10.13 7.83
C GLN A 164 2.64 10.18 7.92
N LEU A 165 1.94 9.79 6.84
CA LEU A 165 0.49 9.90 6.77
C LEU A 165 -0.20 8.88 7.66
N PHE A 166 -1.30 9.27 8.32
CA PHE A 166 -2.23 8.31 8.90
C PHE A 166 -3.04 7.64 7.78
N THR A 167 -2.95 6.32 7.67
CA THR A 167 -3.51 5.54 6.56
C THR A 167 -4.84 4.88 6.92
N PHE A 168 -5.87 5.09 6.11
CA PHE A 168 -7.18 4.44 6.26
C PHE A 168 -7.25 3.09 5.55
N GLU A 169 -7.85 2.09 6.20
CA GLU A 169 -8.23 0.84 5.54
C GLU A 169 -9.54 1.05 4.75
N ARG A 170 -9.61 0.45 3.56
CA ARG A 170 -10.75 0.61 2.64
C ARG A 170 -11.30 -0.73 2.16
N SER A 171 -12.60 -0.74 1.89
CA SER A 171 -13.31 -1.86 1.29
C SER A 171 -12.88 -2.04 -0.17
N SER A 172 -12.41 -3.25 -0.53
CA SER A 172 -12.04 -3.60 -1.91
C SER A 172 -13.23 -3.76 -2.88
N VAL A 173 -14.45 -3.41 -2.45
CA VAL A 173 -15.69 -3.53 -3.23
C VAL A 173 -16.26 -2.16 -3.60
N ASN A 174 -16.27 -1.20 -2.67
CA ASN A 174 -16.87 0.13 -2.84
C ASN A 174 -15.96 1.29 -2.43
N ASP A 175 -14.67 1.04 -2.15
CA ASP A 175 -13.65 1.99 -1.67
C ASP A 175 -13.97 2.70 -0.33
N ALA A 176 -15.08 2.33 0.33
CA ALA A 176 -15.50 2.92 1.59
C ALA A 176 -14.49 2.69 2.73
N ILE A 177 -14.32 3.71 3.57
CA ILE A 177 -13.43 3.67 4.74
C ILE A 177 -13.99 2.70 5.79
N ILE A 178 -13.15 1.79 6.27
CA ILE A 178 -13.47 0.86 7.34
C ILE A 178 -13.03 1.48 8.66
N HIS A 179 -13.95 1.60 9.63
CA HIS A 179 -13.64 2.15 10.95
C HIS A 179 -14.43 1.47 12.07
N SER A 180 -13.93 1.63 13.29
CA SER A 180 -14.63 1.37 14.54
C SER A 180 -14.48 2.59 15.45
N GLU A 181 -15.20 2.63 16.56
CA GLU A 181 -15.04 3.69 17.56
C GLU A 181 -13.58 3.79 18.05
N TYR A 182 -12.96 2.65 18.37
CA TYR A 182 -11.57 2.55 18.78
C TYR A 182 -10.59 3.13 17.75
N PHE A 183 -10.78 2.82 16.47
CA PHE A 183 -9.95 3.40 15.40
C PHE A 183 -10.10 4.93 15.29
N ILE A 184 -11.31 5.46 15.48
CA ILE A 184 -11.55 6.92 15.45
C ILE A 184 -10.97 7.62 16.69
N GLN A 185 -10.97 6.97 17.85
CA GLN A 185 -10.27 7.47 19.04
C GLN A 185 -8.75 7.51 18.84
N LEU A 186 -8.15 6.48 18.22
CA LEU A 186 -6.72 6.48 17.84
C LEU A 186 -6.37 7.58 16.84
N LEU A 187 -7.20 7.78 15.82
CA LEU A 187 -7.09 8.91 14.89
C LEU A 187 -7.20 10.25 15.63
N PHE A 188 -8.08 10.35 16.62
CA PHE A 188 -8.28 11.57 17.40
C PHE A 188 -7.08 11.91 18.29
N ILE A 189 -6.44 10.92 18.93
CA ILE A 189 -5.15 11.10 19.62
C ILE A 189 -4.11 11.66 18.65
N LYS A 190 -3.99 11.08 17.44
CA LYS A 190 -3.04 11.56 16.43
C LYS A 190 -3.36 12.96 15.91
N LEU A 191 -4.65 13.28 15.73
CA LEU A 191 -5.15 14.61 15.38
C LEU A 191 -4.80 15.66 16.43
N MET A 192 -4.91 15.34 17.72
CA MET A 192 -4.65 16.29 18.80
C MET A 192 -3.17 16.42 19.16
N GLY A 193 -2.36 15.41 18.84
CA GLY A 193 -0.93 15.37 19.12
C GLY A 193 -0.62 15.12 20.60
N SER A 194 0.64 14.81 20.90
CA SER A 194 1.11 14.50 22.27
C SER A 194 1.09 15.71 23.21
N TYR A 195 1.02 16.93 22.67
CA TYR A 195 0.92 18.19 23.38
C TYR A 195 0.06 19.18 22.58
N PRO A 196 -0.62 20.15 23.23
CA PRO A 196 -1.49 21.08 22.53
C PRO A 196 -0.71 22.01 21.60
N ASN A 197 -0.96 21.91 20.29
CA ASN A 197 -0.36 22.77 19.26
C ASN A 197 -1.01 24.16 19.23
N VAL A 198 -0.69 24.99 20.23
CA VAL A 198 -1.17 26.37 20.29
C VAL A 198 -0.49 27.20 19.19
N TRP A 199 -1.28 27.73 18.26
CA TRP A 199 -0.75 28.53 17.16
C TRP A 199 -0.50 29.99 17.56
N SER A 200 0.67 30.51 17.19
CA SER A 200 1.01 31.93 17.21
C SER A 200 1.80 32.30 15.94
N PRO A 201 1.66 33.53 15.40
CA PRO A 201 2.53 34.05 14.33
C PRO A 201 4.02 34.09 14.68
N THR A 202 4.36 33.95 15.97
CA THR A 202 5.73 33.96 16.51
C THR A 202 6.29 32.56 16.80
N ASN A 203 5.54 31.49 16.52
CA ASN A 203 6.05 30.13 16.69
C ASN A 203 7.24 29.88 15.75
N PRO A 204 8.25 29.10 16.16
CA PRO A 204 9.28 28.61 15.25
C PRO A 204 8.67 27.69 14.19
N ASN A 205 9.41 27.44 13.11
CA ASN A 205 9.04 26.44 12.11
C ASN A 205 8.97 25.04 12.75
N ASP A 206 8.04 24.21 12.28
CA ASP A 206 7.89 22.84 12.72
C ASP A 206 9.10 22.01 12.23
N SER A 207 9.82 21.35 13.15
CA SER A 207 11.00 20.54 12.81
C SER A 207 10.62 19.32 11.95
N LEU A 208 11.38 19.07 10.88
CA LEU A 208 11.18 17.90 10.03
C LEU A 208 11.73 16.61 10.67
N PRO A 209 11.10 15.44 10.42
CA PRO A 209 11.71 14.15 10.72
C PRO A 209 12.97 13.91 9.86
N THR A 210 13.85 12.99 10.26
CA THR A 210 15.01 12.59 9.45
C THR A 210 14.56 11.79 8.23
N LEU A 211 15.34 11.80 7.14
CA LEU A 211 15.04 10.97 5.96
C LEU A 211 15.17 9.48 6.30
N ALA A 212 16.10 9.10 7.18
CA ALA A 212 16.24 7.73 7.66
C ALA A 212 14.94 7.20 8.28
N LEU A 213 14.28 8.01 9.14
CA LEU A 213 12.99 7.67 9.75
C LEU A 213 11.83 7.62 8.75
N LEU A 214 11.89 8.42 7.68
CA LEU A 214 10.85 8.42 6.64
C LEU A 214 11.00 7.26 5.66
N THR A 215 12.21 6.99 5.22
CA THR A 215 12.53 6.03 4.14
C THR A 215 12.84 4.61 4.64
N GLU A 216 12.75 4.37 5.95
CA GLU A 216 13.10 3.09 6.59
C GLU A 216 14.55 2.66 6.26
N TYR A 217 15.45 3.64 6.16
CA TYR A 217 16.83 3.43 5.69
C TYR A 217 17.61 2.54 6.64
N THR A 218 17.98 1.35 6.14
CA THR A 218 19.00 0.49 6.72
C THR A 218 20.37 0.85 6.14
N ASP A 219 21.41 0.84 6.98
CA ASP A 219 22.79 0.95 6.49
C ASP A 219 23.20 -0.40 5.89
N ASP A 220 23.07 -0.53 4.57
CA ASP A 220 23.36 -1.75 3.80
C ASP A 220 24.85 -2.15 3.77
N SER A 221 25.64 -1.71 4.76
CA SER A 221 27.00 -2.18 5.05
C SER A 221 27.10 -3.69 5.33
N PHE A 222 25.98 -4.42 5.37
CA PHE A 222 25.89 -5.87 5.56
C PHE A 222 24.99 -6.57 4.52
N SER A 223 25.20 -6.28 3.24
CA SER A 223 24.71 -7.16 2.17
C SER A 223 25.59 -8.41 2.06
N PHE A 224 25.02 -9.59 2.33
CA PHE A 224 25.68 -10.88 2.10
C PHE A 224 25.89 -11.20 0.60
N GLU A 225 25.34 -10.41 -0.31
CA GLU A 225 25.43 -10.64 -1.76
C GLU A 225 26.71 -10.02 -2.39
N SER A 226 27.45 -9.18 -1.66
CA SER A 226 28.62 -8.46 -2.21
C SER A 226 29.96 -9.15 -2.01
N ASP A 227 30.09 -10.08 -1.06
CA ASP A 227 31.31 -10.85 -0.83
C ASP A 227 31.25 -12.20 -1.58
N ASN A 228 31.74 -12.21 -2.83
CA ASN A 228 32.15 -13.45 -3.50
C ASN A 228 33.39 -14.03 -2.77
N PHE A 229 33.15 -14.75 -1.67
CA PHE A 229 34.16 -15.57 -1.01
C PHE A 229 34.50 -16.78 -1.89
N ASP A 230 35.46 -16.59 -2.81
CA ASP A 230 36.06 -17.66 -3.59
C ASP A 230 36.81 -18.61 -2.63
N TYR A 231 36.18 -19.73 -2.28
CA TYR A 231 36.75 -20.78 -1.43
C TYR A 231 37.75 -21.65 -2.23
N SER A 232 38.82 -21.02 -2.74
CA SER A 232 40.02 -21.70 -3.19
C SER A 232 41.20 -21.29 -2.31
N GLY A 233 41.92 -22.29 -1.76
CA GLY A 233 42.83 -22.07 -0.64
C GLY A 233 44.08 -21.26 -1.02
N GLY A 234 44.22 -20.06 -0.45
CA GLY A 234 45.42 -19.23 -0.64
C GLY A 234 45.40 -17.97 0.23
N VAL A 235 46.52 -17.69 0.90
CA VAL A 235 46.78 -16.58 1.84
C VAL A 235 46.20 -15.21 1.39
N PRO A 236 45.51 -14.43 2.26
CA PRO A 236 44.93 -13.15 1.88
C PRO A 236 45.99 -12.03 1.73
N LEU A 237 46.36 -11.73 0.49
CA LEU A 237 47.18 -10.56 0.14
C LEU A 237 46.34 -9.26 0.15
N ARG A 238 46.22 -8.65 1.33
CA ARG A 238 45.48 -7.41 1.58
C ARG A 238 46.22 -6.16 1.07
N LEU A 239 46.40 -5.96 -0.24
CA LEU A 239 47.02 -4.72 -0.75
C LEU A 239 46.68 -4.30 -2.20
N GLN A 240 45.40 -4.23 -2.61
CA GLN A 240 45.06 -3.52 -3.87
C GLN A 240 43.60 -3.00 -4.02
N SER A 241 43.06 -2.29 -3.02
CA SER A 241 41.87 -1.43 -3.21
C SER A 241 41.73 -0.34 -2.14
N LEU A 242 42.48 0.76 -2.30
CA LEU A 242 42.44 1.93 -1.39
C LEU A 242 41.89 3.22 -2.03
N ALA A 243 41.75 3.27 -3.36
CA ALA A 243 41.16 4.41 -4.07
C ALA A 243 39.62 4.28 -4.14
N SER A 244 39.13 3.20 -4.77
CA SER A 244 37.69 2.94 -4.97
C SER A 244 36.92 2.87 -3.64
N ASN A 245 37.53 2.28 -2.60
CA ASN A 245 36.97 2.23 -1.25
C ASN A 245 36.86 3.60 -0.56
N ARG A 246 37.69 4.59 -0.92
CA ARG A 246 37.60 5.94 -0.33
C ARG A 246 36.45 6.73 -0.91
N GLU A 247 36.22 6.65 -2.22
CA GLU A 247 35.07 7.31 -2.85
C GLU A 247 33.75 6.62 -2.49
N ALA A 248 33.70 5.29 -2.47
CA ALA A 248 32.52 4.56 -2.00
C ALA A 248 32.18 4.92 -0.55
N LYS A 249 33.18 4.88 0.35
CA LYS A 249 32.99 5.25 1.76
C LYS A 249 32.64 6.73 1.95
N PHE A 250 33.27 7.65 1.22
CA PHE A 250 32.95 9.08 1.29
C PHE A 250 31.52 9.38 0.80
N ASN A 251 31.07 8.72 -0.27
CA ASN A 251 29.68 8.82 -0.70
C ASN A 251 28.70 8.18 0.30
N GLN A 252 29.07 7.08 0.96
CA GLN A 252 28.29 6.46 2.04
C GLN A 252 28.21 7.39 3.28
N ASP A 253 29.33 7.96 3.73
CA ASP A 253 29.42 8.91 4.84
C ASP A 253 28.58 10.17 4.57
N LEU A 254 28.62 10.71 3.34
CA LEU A 254 27.79 11.84 2.90
C LEU A 254 26.30 11.49 2.86
N ASN A 255 25.95 10.32 2.31
CA ASN A 255 24.56 9.86 2.22
C ASN A 255 23.98 9.60 3.63
N TYR A 256 24.77 9.00 4.53
CA TYR A 256 24.43 8.83 5.94
C TYR A 256 24.19 10.18 6.63
N ALA A 257 25.10 11.15 6.47
CA ALA A 257 24.94 12.48 7.04
C ALA A 257 23.69 13.20 6.53
N GLN A 258 23.37 13.10 5.22
CA GLN A 258 22.14 13.63 4.65
C GLN A 258 20.90 12.94 5.21
N TYR A 259 20.93 11.61 5.36
CA TYR A 259 19.77 10.85 5.81
C TYR A 259 19.45 11.05 7.30
N HIS A 260 20.46 11.30 8.11
CA HIS A 260 20.36 11.56 9.56
C HIS A 260 20.31 13.05 9.93
N ASP A 261 20.26 13.98 8.97
CA ASP A 261 20.16 15.41 9.27
C ASP A 261 18.85 15.75 10.01
N THR A 262 19.00 16.34 11.20
CA THR A 262 17.93 16.79 12.09
C THR A 262 17.60 18.28 11.94
N LYS A 263 18.38 19.03 11.15
CA LYS A 263 18.23 20.49 10.94
C LYS A 263 17.55 20.84 9.61
N ARG A 264 16.98 19.85 8.92
CA ARG A 264 16.25 20.01 7.66
C ARG A 264 15.12 21.03 7.79
N GLU A 265 15.18 22.10 6.99
CA GLU A 265 14.09 23.08 6.89
C GLU A 265 13.10 22.75 5.78
N SER A 266 11.81 23.00 6.02
CA SER A 266 10.74 22.78 5.06
C SER A 266 10.59 23.94 4.08
N PRO A 267 10.56 23.72 2.75
CA PRO A 267 10.27 24.78 1.77
C PRO A 267 8.81 25.29 1.88
N PHE A 268 7.96 24.58 2.63
CA PHE A 268 6.57 24.95 2.88
C PHE A 268 6.38 25.79 4.15
N ALA A 269 7.39 25.90 5.01
CA ALA A 269 7.29 26.63 6.28
C ALA A 269 7.11 28.13 6.05
N HIS A 270 5.94 28.67 6.43
CA HIS A 270 5.64 30.09 6.27
C HIS A 270 4.44 30.53 7.11
N ARG A 271 4.65 31.51 8.01
CA ARG A 271 3.67 31.96 9.03
C ARG A 271 2.24 32.20 8.50
N PHE A 272 2.09 32.82 7.32
CA PHE A 272 0.77 33.13 6.73
C PHE A 272 0.04 31.89 6.19
N PHE A 273 0.76 30.87 5.72
CA PHE A 273 0.17 29.65 5.18
C PHE A 273 -0.09 28.62 6.30
N THR A 274 0.71 28.67 7.37
CA THR A 274 0.46 27.89 8.60
C THR A 274 -0.67 28.43 9.50
N ASN A 275 -1.23 29.61 9.21
CA ASN A 275 -2.36 30.16 9.97
C ASN A 275 -3.61 29.27 9.80
N PRO A 276 -4.26 28.78 10.88
CA PRO A 276 -5.48 27.97 10.81
C PRO A 276 -6.58 28.52 9.89
N ASP A 277 -6.71 29.85 9.81
CA ASP A 277 -7.74 30.54 9.02
C ASP A 277 -7.34 30.79 7.54
N SER A 278 -6.10 30.47 7.15
CA SER A 278 -5.62 30.57 5.76
C SER A 278 -6.28 29.52 4.85
N ASP A 279 -6.34 29.79 3.54
CA ASP A 279 -6.86 28.85 2.51
C ASP A 279 -5.71 28.13 1.77
N SER A 280 -4.53 28.05 2.40
CA SER A 280 -3.39 27.39 1.76
C SER A 280 -3.61 25.90 1.54
N HIS A 281 -3.17 25.40 0.39
CA HIS A 281 -3.14 23.97 0.06
C HIS A 281 -2.21 23.15 0.94
N VAL A 282 -1.22 23.78 1.59
CA VAL A 282 -0.29 23.14 2.52
C VAL A 282 -0.23 23.98 3.78
N GLN A 283 -1.01 23.59 4.79
CA GLN A 283 -0.93 24.18 6.13
C GLN A 283 -0.03 23.34 7.03
N TYR A 284 -0.14 22.02 6.95
CA TYR A 284 0.68 21.08 7.68
C TYR A 284 1.68 20.44 6.71
N TYR A 285 2.97 20.55 7.02
CA TYR A 285 4.07 19.88 6.31
C TYR A 285 4.74 18.81 7.17
N VAL A 286 4.24 18.60 8.40
CA VAL A 286 4.57 17.49 9.28
C VAL A 286 3.28 16.99 9.93
N SER A 287 3.20 15.71 10.27
CA SER A 287 1.98 15.04 10.77
C SER A 287 2.00 14.72 12.28
N ASP A 288 3.07 15.07 12.99
CA ASP A 288 3.28 14.75 14.41
C ASP A 288 2.77 15.82 15.38
N LYS A 289 2.67 17.09 14.93
CA LYS A 289 2.31 18.23 15.79
C LYS A 289 0.84 18.28 16.20
N GLY A 290 -0.07 17.60 15.49
CA GLY A 290 -1.51 17.73 15.70
C GLY A 290 -2.10 19.06 15.20
N VAL A 291 -3.42 19.20 15.36
CA VAL A 291 -4.24 20.32 14.88
C VAL A 291 -3.95 21.60 15.65
N ARG A 292 -3.89 22.73 14.94
CA ARG A 292 -3.59 24.03 15.52
C ARG A 292 -4.76 24.59 16.34
N LEU A 293 -4.47 24.97 17.58
CA LEU A 293 -5.42 25.37 18.62
C LEU A 293 -5.28 26.86 18.98
N ALA A 294 -6.38 27.48 19.42
CA ALA A 294 -6.38 28.77 20.10
C ALA A 294 -6.51 28.55 21.61
N LYS A 295 -5.47 28.89 22.38
CA LYS A 295 -5.39 28.56 23.82
C LYS A 295 -6.53 29.18 24.63
N SER A 296 -6.67 30.49 24.69
CA SER A 296 -7.61 31.16 25.61
C SER A 296 -8.56 32.08 24.82
N LYS A 297 -9.50 31.50 24.07
CA LYS A 297 -10.37 32.28 23.17
C LYS A 297 -11.65 32.71 23.90
N VAL A 298 -12.04 33.97 23.71
CA VAL A 298 -13.20 34.59 24.36
C VAL A 298 -14.45 34.42 23.50
N PHE A 299 -15.54 34.00 24.12
CA PHE A 299 -16.85 33.81 23.48
C PHE A 299 -18.00 34.43 24.30
N GLY A 300 -19.08 34.81 23.62
CA GLY A 300 -20.30 35.35 24.19
C GLY A 300 -20.17 36.78 24.71
N LYS A 301 -21.33 37.42 24.99
CA LYS A 301 -21.38 38.76 25.59
C LYS A 301 -20.77 38.82 27.00
N LEU A 302 -20.81 37.70 27.71
CA LEU A 302 -20.25 37.53 29.06
C LEU A 302 -18.72 37.30 29.06
N LYS A 303 -18.06 37.32 27.89
CA LYS A 303 -16.62 37.09 27.73
C LYS A 303 -16.12 35.77 28.35
N THR A 304 -16.88 34.70 28.17
CA THR A 304 -16.49 33.35 28.58
C THR A 304 -15.19 32.94 27.89
N VAL A 305 -14.12 32.71 28.65
CA VAL A 305 -12.88 32.15 28.11
C VAL A 305 -13.06 30.63 27.97
N VAL A 306 -12.81 30.12 26.76
CA VAL A 306 -12.76 28.67 26.51
C VAL A 306 -11.32 28.29 26.19
N GLU A 307 -10.79 27.34 26.95
CA GLU A 307 -9.46 26.81 26.71
C GLU A 307 -9.44 25.84 25.52
N TYR A 308 -8.34 25.85 24.75
CA TYR A 308 -8.02 24.96 23.64
C TYR A 308 -9.15 24.79 22.60
N SER A 309 -9.62 25.92 22.06
CA SER A 309 -10.65 25.94 21.00
C SER A 309 -10.05 25.83 19.59
N PHE A 310 -10.80 25.26 18.65
CA PHE A 310 -10.39 25.06 17.26
C PHE A 310 -11.59 25.13 16.30
N THR A 311 -11.35 25.39 15.01
CA THR A 311 -12.40 25.44 13.99
C THR A 311 -12.57 24.08 13.29
N THR A 312 -13.76 23.77 12.78
CA THR A 312 -13.95 22.56 11.95
C THR A 312 -13.13 22.61 10.67
N LYS A 313 -12.82 23.82 10.15
CA LYS A 313 -11.86 24.02 9.06
C LYS A 313 -10.45 23.56 9.43
N ALA A 314 -9.98 23.79 10.67
CA ALA A 314 -8.68 23.32 11.12
C ALA A 314 -8.61 21.79 11.22
N ILE A 315 -9.67 21.13 11.70
CA ILE A 315 -9.79 19.66 11.72
C ILE A 315 -9.76 19.10 10.28
N TRP A 316 -10.61 19.65 9.41
CA TRP A 316 -10.71 19.21 8.02
C TRP A 316 -9.38 19.37 7.27
N GLN A 317 -8.68 20.48 7.48
CA GLN A 317 -7.35 20.68 6.87
C GLN A 317 -6.33 19.67 7.40
N TRP A 318 -6.29 19.43 8.73
CA TRP A 318 -5.35 18.42 9.26
C TRP A 318 -5.64 17.04 8.69
N LEU A 319 -6.92 16.66 8.57
CA LEU A 319 -7.31 15.40 7.92
C LEU A 319 -6.87 15.36 6.44
N MET A 320 -7.07 16.45 5.69
CA MET A 320 -6.66 16.50 4.28
C MET A 320 -5.15 16.54 4.08
N ASP A 321 -4.37 17.17 4.96
CA ASP A 321 -2.90 17.27 4.83
C ASP A 321 -2.18 16.03 5.42
N CYS A 322 -2.59 15.56 6.60
CA CYS A 322 -1.84 14.58 7.41
C CYS A 322 -2.31 13.12 7.28
N THR A 323 -3.31 12.85 6.44
CA THR A 323 -3.84 11.49 6.21
C THR A 323 -3.83 11.14 4.72
N ASP A 324 -4.10 9.88 4.39
CA ASP A 324 -4.16 9.40 3.00
C ASP A 324 -5.57 9.47 2.36
N LEU A 325 -6.49 10.26 2.93
CA LEU A 325 -7.80 10.58 2.33
C LEU A 325 -7.65 11.31 1.01
N MET A 326 -8.45 10.96 0.00
CA MET A 326 -8.40 11.62 -1.30
C MET A 326 -9.54 12.61 -1.50
N TYR A 327 -10.74 12.33 -0.99
CA TYR A 327 -11.90 13.17 -1.28
C TYR A 327 -12.26 14.10 -0.11
N PRO A 328 -12.39 15.43 -0.35
CA PRO A 328 -12.82 16.41 0.65
C PRO A 328 -14.05 16.01 1.48
N LYS A 329 -15.02 15.33 0.86
CA LYS A 329 -16.25 14.84 1.51
C LYS A 329 -15.95 13.79 2.60
N GLU A 330 -14.96 12.92 2.38
CA GLU A 330 -14.57 11.89 3.35
C GLU A 330 -13.99 12.52 4.62
N ALA A 331 -13.16 13.56 4.48
CA ALA A 331 -12.62 14.30 5.61
C ALA A 331 -13.73 15.02 6.41
N VAL A 332 -14.82 15.48 5.76
CA VAL A 332 -16.01 16.00 6.47
C VAL A 332 -16.65 14.89 7.32
N SER A 333 -16.90 13.72 6.73
CA SER A 333 -17.54 12.60 7.43
C SER A 333 -16.68 12.08 8.59
N VAL A 334 -15.38 11.90 8.37
CA VAL A 334 -14.42 11.47 9.42
C VAL A 334 -14.37 12.51 10.54
N ALA A 335 -14.37 13.81 10.24
CA ALA A 335 -14.43 14.84 11.27
C ALA A 335 -15.76 14.83 12.04
N ALA A 336 -16.88 14.52 11.38
CA ALA A 336 -18.18 14.35 12.03
C ALA A 336 -18.23 13.14 12.98
N LEU A 337 -17.41 12.10 12.74
CA LEU A 337 -17.30 10.96 13.68
C LEU A 337 -16.73 11.39 15.04
N PHE A 338 -15.83 12.38 15.11
CA PHE A 338 -15.36 12.90 16.40
C PHE A 338 -16.48 13.54 17.23
N LEU A 339 -17.45 14.18 16.58
CA LEU A 339 -18.65 14.70 17.24
C LEU A 339 -19.63 13.56 17.59
N LYS A 340 -19.79 12.56 16.71
CA LYS A 340 -20.66 11.39 16.92
C LYS A 340 -20.24 10.57 18.14
N TYR A 341 -18.95 10.29 18.28
CA TYR A 341 -18.37 9.59 19.44
C TYR A 341 -18.11 10.53 20.64
N GLY A 342 -18.63 11.76 20.60
CA GLY A 342 -18.60 12.67 21.74
C GLY A 342 -17.20 13.08 22.18
N LEU A 343 -16.19 13.11 21.28
CA LEU A 343 -14.81 13.51 21.58
C LEU A 343 -14.65 15.05 21.56
N ILE A 344 -15.50 15.73 20.79
CA ILE A 344 -15.55 17.20 20.68
C ILE A 344 -16.96 17.73 20.94
N VAL A 345 -17.06 18.95 21.43
CA VAL A 345 -18.35 19.65 21.67
C VAL A 345 -18.40 21.00 20.94
N PRO A 346 -19.54 21.38 20.35
CA PRO A 346 -19.69 22.66 19.66
C PRO A 346 -19.79 23.81 20.65
N ILE A 347 -18.99 24.86 20.43
CA ILE A 347 -19.17 26.14 21.12
C ILE A 347 -20.33 26.87 20.42
N LEU A 348 -21.41 27.13 21.15
CA LEU A 348 -22.62 27.80 20.63
C LEU A 348 -22.64 29.32 20.88
N LEU A 349 -21.62 29.84 21.57
CA LEU A 349 -21.49 31.27 21.88
C LEU A 349 -20.79 32.02 20.72
N PRO A 350 -21.24 33.23 20.34
CA PRO A 350 -20.56 34.08 19.35
C PRO A 350 -19.08 34.33 19.72
N PRO A 351 -18.14 34.44 18.77
CA PRO A 351 -18.32 34.49 17.32
C PRO A 351 -18.42 33.11 16.65
N SER A 352 -18.77 32.04 17.39
CA SER A 352 -19.08 30.75 16.79
C SER A 352 -20.48 30.75 16.16
N TYR A 353 -20.58 30.23 14.94
CA TYR A 353 -21.81 30.05 14.16
C TYR A 353 -22.15 28.55 14.02
N ASN A 354 -22.02 27.81 15.12
CA ASN A 354 -22.40 26.40 15.18
C ASN A 354 -23.90 26.21 15.36
N VAL A 355 -24.43 25.14 14.76
CA VAL A 355 -25.79 24.66 14.99
C VAL A 355 -25.71 23.38 15.82
N SER A 356 -26.56 23.26 16.84
CA SER A 356 -26.60 22.04 17.67
C SER A 356 -26.89 20.80 16.82
N LYS A 357 -26.17 19.70 17.09
CA LYS A 357 -26.30 18.39 16.43
C LYS A 357 -26.03 18.37 14.91
N LYS A 358 -25.43 19.41 14.31
CA LYS A 358 -25.02 19.43 12.89
C LYS A 358 -23.53 19.74 12.73
N PHE A 359 -22.79 18.86 12.06
CA PHE A 359 -21.40 19.11 11.68
C PHE A 359 -21.33 19.83 10.33
N THR A 360 -20.60 20.94 10.26
CA THR A 360 -20.26 21.65 9.01
C THR A 360 -18.83 22.15 9.06
N VAL A 361 -18.12 22.11 7.92
CA VAL A 361 -16.77 22.69 7.81
C VAL A 361 -16.89 24.20 7.60
N SER A 362 -16.32 24.98 8.52
CA SER A 362 -16.33 26.44 8.48
C SER A 362 -15.20 27.01 9.35
N LYS A 363 -14.68 28.19 8.95
CA LYS A 363 -13.76 29.00 9.77
C LYS A 363 -14.45 29.65 10.98
N GLN A 364 -15.78 29.61 11.01
CA GLN A 364 -16.63 30.23 12.04
C GLN A 364 -17.32 29.19 12.94
N ALA A 365 -17.12 27.90 12.71
CA ALA A 365 -17.67 26.83 13.55
C ALA A 365 -16.62 26.35 14.56
N TYR A 366 -16.70 26.84 15.81
CA TYR A 366 -15.72 26.57 16.87
C TYR A 366 -16.13 25.41 17.78
N TYR A 367 -15.18 24.52 18.06
CA TYR A 367 -15.31 23.37 18.94
C TYR A 367 -14.23 23.43 20.03
N THR A 368 -14.43 22.66 21.10
CA THR A 368 -13.41 22.31 22.10
C THR A 368 -13.54 20.83 22.44
N LEU A 369 -12.61 20.29 23.22
CA LEU A 369 -12.62 18.91 23.69
C LEU A 369 -13.82 18.68 24.63
N SER A 370 -14.46 17.52 24.51
CA SER A 370 -15.39 17.03 25.53
C SER A 370 -14.63 16.48 26.75
N LYS A 371 -15.33 16.06 27.80
CA LYS A 371 -14.72 15.30 28.89
C LYS A 371 -14.00 14.04 28.38
N ALA A 372 -14.66 13.23 27.54
CA ALA A 372 -14.06 12.04 26.95
C ALA A 372 -12.86 12.36 26.03
N GLY A 373 -12.94 13.47 25.28
CA GLY A 373 -11.82 13.95 24.47
C GLY A 373 -10.60 14.36 25.31
N TRP A 374 -10.83 15.02 26.45
CA TRP A 374 -9.79 15.34 27.42
C TRP A 374 -9.15 14.08 28.03
N ASP A 375 -9.98 13.13 28.47
CA ASP A 375 -9.53 11.89 29.11
C ASP A 375 -8.65 11.05 28.15
N ILE A 376 -9.02 10.96 26.87
CA ILE A 376 -8.33 10.16 25.84
C ILE A 376 -7.01 10.79 25.37
N VAL A 377 -6.98 12.12 25.19
CA VAL A 377 -5.80 12.83 24.67
C VAL A 377 -4.71 12.96 25.73
N ASN A 378 -5.07 12.98 27.02
CA ASN A 378 -4.18 12.89 28.17
C ASN A 378 -2.92 13.79 28.08
N TRP A 379 -3.10 15.06 27.72
CA TRP A 379 -1.99 16.02 27.67
C TRP A 379 -1.36 16.18 29.05
N ASN A 380 -0.13 15.68 29.19
CA ASN A 380 0.65 15.74 30.41
C ASN A 380 1.13 17.17 30.69
N PHE A 381 0.26 17.99 31.29
CA PHE A 381 0.63 19.26 31.92
C PHE A 381 1.52 18.99 33.13
N LYS A 382 2.82 18.78 32.90
CA LYS A 382 3.80 18.52 33.97
C LYS A 382 3.74 19.64 35.01
N THR A 383 3.70 19.21 36.25
CA THR A 383 3.57 20.02 37.46
C THR A 383 4.73 21.01 37.60
N THR A 384 4.58 22.24 37.11
CA THR A 384 5.26 23.38 37.74
C THR A 384 4.57 23.62 39.08
N ALA A 385 5.26 23.28 40.16
CA ALA A 385 4.71 23.40 41.50
C ALA A 385 4.39 24.88 41.85
N GLU A 386 3.43 25.04 42.77
CA GLU A 386 3.11 26.30 43.47
C GLU A 386 2.42 27.44 42.69
N LYS A 387 1.20 27.17 42.20
CA LYS A 387 -0.05 27.70 42.82
C LYS A 387 -1.32 27.25 42.07
N SER A 388 -2.40 27.10 42.84
CA SER A 388 -3.74 26.58 42.47
C SER A 388 -3.81 25.12 42.00
N ASN A 389 -4.40 24.27 42.85
CA ASN A 389 -4.88 22.92 42.50
C ASN A 389 -6.14 23.03 41.62
N SER A 390 -5.93 23.40 40.36
CA SER A 390 -6.94 23.26 39.32
C SER A 390 -6.31 22.52 38.14
N ARG A 391 -6.77 21.28 37.90
CA ARG A 391 -6.92 20.83 36.50
C ARG A 391 -7.61 21.98 35.74
N PRO A 392 -7.29 22.25 34.47
CA PRO A 392 -8.06 23.22 33.70
C PRO A 392 -9.51 22.72 33.68
N SER A 393 -10.34 23.30 34.55
CA SER A 393 -11.74 22.95 34.64
C SER A 393 -12.32 23.20 33.26
N CYS A 394 -13.05 22.24 32.70
CA CYS A 394 -14.07 22.60 31.72
C CYS A 394 -14.82 23.79 32.34
N PRO A 395 -14.80 24.98 31.72
CA PRO A 395 -15.52 26.11 32.28
C PRO A 395 -16.97 25.66 32.47
N ASN A 396 -17.66 26.19 33.47
CA ASN A 396 -19.12 26.13 33.57
C ASN A 396 -19.80 26.97 32.45
N THR A 397 -19.29 26.87 31.22
CA THR A 397 -20.11 26.73 30.03
C THR A 397 -21.29 25.85 30.42
N GLN A 398 -22.48 26.40 30.30
CA GLN A 398 -23.71 25.63 30.39
C GLN A 398 -23.75 24.73 29.15
N VAL A 399 -23.02 23.62 29.20
CA VAL A 399 -23.24 22.47 28.32
C VAL A 399 -24.61 21.95 28.72
N PRO A 400 -25.62 21.95 27.84
CA PRO A 400 -26.89 21.33 28.17
C PRO A 400 -26.63 19.83 28.40
N ASP A 401 -26.90 19.34 29.61
CA ASP A 401 -26.66 17.93 29.98
C ASP A 401 -27.37 16.94 29.04
N ASP A 402 -28.47 17.37 28.40
CA ASP A 402 -29.29 16.58 27.49
C ASP A 402 -28.94 16.75 25.99
N LEU A 403 -27.72 16.41 25.60
CA LEU A 403 -27.38 16.12 24.20
C LEU A 403 -27.28 14.63 23.92
N LYS A 404 -28.37 13.89 24.15
CA LYS A 404 -28.63 12.64 23.42
C LYS A 404 -28.63 12.97 21.91
N VAL A 405 -27.54 12.58 21.24
CA VAL A 405 -27.32 12.81 19.80
C VAL A 405 -28.28 11.91 19.02
N ASN A 406 -28.97 12.48 18.02
CA ASN A 406 -29.87 11.72 17.15
C ASN A 406 -29.12 11.40 15.85
N ASN A 407 -29.08 10.13 15.44
CA ASN A 407 -28.00 9.57 14.60
C ASN A 407 -28.04 9.92 13.09
N GLY A 408 -28.93 10.79 12.64
CA GLY A 408 -29.30 10.98 11.22
C GLY A 408 -28.27 11.68 10.29
N PHE A 409 -26.98 11.67 10.61
CA PHE A 409 -25.92 12.28 9.77
C PHE A 409 -24.78 11.32 9.38
N ALA A 410 -24.80 10.07 9.84
CA ALA A 410 -23.69 9.13 9.64
C ALA A 410 -23.94 8.02 8.60
N ASP A 411 -25.12 8.01 7.95
CA ASP A 411 -25.51 7.01 6.96
C ASP A 411 -25.05 7.41 5.55
N ILE A 412 -23.73 7.51 5.37
CA ILE A 412 -23.05 7.63 4.07
C ILE A 412 -22.10 6.43 3.93
N ASP A 413 -22.62 5.28 3.50
CA ASP A 413 -21.87 4.09 3.05
C ASP A 413 -20.67 3.61 3.91
N TYR A 414 -20.66 3.86 5.23
CA TYR A 414 -19.62 3.39 6.14
C TYR A 414 -19.89 1.99 6.69
N VAL A 415 -18.93 1.08 6.53
CA VAL A 415 -18.99 -0.26 7.13
C VAL A 415 -18.56 -0.18 8.61
N ASN A 416 -19.52 0.14 9.48
CA ASN A 416 -19.33 0.08 10.92
C ASN A 416 -19.25 -1.38 11.39
N CYS A 417 -18.07 -1.86 11.80
CA CYS A 417 -17.89 -3.22 12.30
C CYS A 417 -18.47 -3.47 13.72
N SER A 418 -19.07 -2.45 14.35
CA SER A 418 -19.37 -2.44 15.80
C SER A 418 -20.78 -2.90 16.19
N GLN A 419 -21.61 -3.40 15.26
CA GLN A 419 -22.99 -3.85 15.59
C GLN A 419 -23.37 -5.20 14.96
N ASN A 420 -23.79 -6.12 15.82
CA ASN A 420 -24.58 -7.34 15.59
C ASN A 420 -24.06 -8.39 14.59
N MET A 421 -23.42 -9.42 15.14
CA MET A 421 -23.73 -10.81 14.75
C MET A 421 -24.08 -11.61 15.99
N SER A 422 -25.38 -11.74 16.26
CA SER A 422 -25.88 -12.87 17.06
C SER A 422 -25.68 -14.12 16.22
N MET A 423 -24.91 -15.07 16.74
CA MET A 423 -24.63 -16.32 16.05
C MET A 423 -25.67 -17.36 16.47
N ASN A 424 -26.71 -17.53 15.65
CA ASN A 424 -27.60 -18.68 15.78
C ASN A 424 -26.77 -19.95 15.57
N GLN A 425 -26.54 -20.71 16.63
CA GLN A 425 -26.14 -22.11 16.55
C GLN A 425 -27.40 -22.99 16.61
N PRO A 426 -27.42 -24.15 15.93
CA PRO A 426 -28.49 -25.12 16.11
C PRO A 426 -28.38 -25.78 17.48
N GLU A 427 -29.54 -26.04 18.11
CA GLU A 427 -29.64 -26.69 19.41
C GLU A 427 -29.11 -28.13 19.36
N SER A 428 -28.26 -28.50 20.32
CA SER A 428 -28.00 -29.92 20.65
C SER A 428 -27.64 -30.10 22.12
N ASP A 429 -28.65 -30.53 22.88
CA ASP A 429 -28.65 -31.29 24.14
C ASP A 429 -27.90 -30.76 25.39
N SER A 430 -28.38 -31.30 26.50
CA SER A 430 -28.29 -30.81 27.87
C SER A 430 -27.06 -31.34 28.63
N GLY A 431 -26.47 -30.47 29.45
CA GLY A 431 -25.38 -30.82 30.36
C GLY A 431 -25.00 -29.64 31.24
N GLU A 432 -25.45 -29.66 32.50
CA GLU A 432 -25.12 -28.62 33.48
C GLU A 432 -23.63 -28.64 33.83
N HIS A 433 -22.84 -27.68 33.33
CA HIS A 433 -21.52 -27.37 33.86
C HIS A 433 -21.37 -25.88 34.14
N GLN A 434 -20.65 -25.58 35.23
CA GLN A 434 -20.60 -24.28 35.89
C GLN A 434 -19.92 -23.25 34.97
N ILE A 435 -20.62 -22.14 34.72
CA ILE A 435 -20.08 -21.02 33.94
C ILE A 435 -19.06 -20.28 34.79
N ALA A 436 -17.78 -20.53 34.54
CA ALA A 436 -16.72 -19.57 34.86
C ALA A 436 -16.73 -18.48 33.78
N ASP A 437 -16.68 -17.20 34.18
CA ASP A 437 -16.55 -16.06 33.27
C ASP A 437 -15.18 -16.05 32.59
N GLU A 438 -15.02 -16.83 31.50
CA GLU A 438 -13.84 -16.75 30.64
C GLU A 438 -13.82 -15.44 29.85
N LYS A 439 -13.10 -14.47 30.40
CA LYS A 439 -12.76 -13.20 29.74
C LYS A 439 -12.16 -13.48 28.35
N PRO A 440 -12.60 -12.81 27.27
CA PRO A 440 -12.09 -13.08 25.93
C PRO A 440 -10.60 -12.73 25.82
N LEU A 441 -9.77 -13.75 25.62
CA LEU A 441 -8.35 -13.59 25.33
C LEU A 441 -8.18 -12.76 24.05
N VAL A 442 -7.33 -11.73 24.09
CA VAL A 442 -6.99 -10.93 22.89
C VAL A 442 -6.17 -11.81 21.94
N ASP A 443 -6.85 -12.46 21.01
CA ASP A 443 -6.27 -13.37 20.03
C ASP A 443 -6.10 -12.69 18.65
N LEU A 444 -5.40 -13.38 17.74
CA LEU A 444 -5.17 -12.86 16.39
C LEU A 444 -6.49 -12.62 15.62
N ASN A 445 -7.55 -13.40 15.87
CA ASN A 445 -8.84 -13.18 15.21
C ASN A 445 -9.50 -11.87 15.66
N TYR A 446 -9.49 -11.58 16.96
CA TYR A 446 -9.96 -10.32 17.52
C TYR A 446 -9.18 -9.14 16.93
N VAL A 447 -7.84 -9.24 16.95
CA VAL A 447 -6.94 -8.23 16.40
C VAL A 447 -7.20 -7.97 14.92
N LEU A 448 -7.45 -9.02 14.12
CA LEU A 448 -7.75 -8.91 12.69
C LEU A 448 -9.18 -8.44 12.37
N LYS A 449 -10.11 -8.49 13.34
CA LYS A 449 -11.51 -8.10 13.14
C LYS A 449 -11.71 -6.60 13.33
N ASP A 450 -11.22 -6.04 14.44
CA ASP A 450 -11.34 -4.60 14.72
C ASP A 450 -10.30 -3.79 13.91
N PRO A 451 -10.70 -2.70 13.21
CA PRO A 451 -9.76 -1.88 12.43
C PRO A 451 -8.78 -1.05 13.28
N GLY A 452 -9.10 -0.72 14.53
CA GLY A 452 -8.17 -0.03 15.45
C GLY A 452 -7.10 -0.95 15.99
N MET A 453 -7.48 -2.18 16.36
CA MET A 453 -6.54 -3.24 16.73
C MET A 453 -5.66 -3.64 15.53
N ARG A 454 -6.22 -3.76 14.31
CA ARG A 454 -5.43 -3.93 13.07
C ARG A 454 -4.46 -2.79 12.85
N TYR A 455 -4.87 -1.55 13.04
CA TYR A 455 -4.00 -0.37 12.91
C TYR A 455 -2.81 -0.47 13.86
N LEU A 456 -3.05 -0.72 15.16
CA LEU A 456 -1.98 -0.85 16.15
C LEU A 456 -1.06 -2.05 15.86
N PHE A 457 -1.62 -3.19 15.50
CA PHE A 457 -0.86 -4.39 15.17
C PHE A 457 0.03 -4.18 13.95
N ARG A 458 -0.52 -3.58 12.88
CA ARG A 458 0.24 -3.16 11.69
C ARG A 458 1.38 -2.20 12.06
N THR A 459 1.10 -1.16 12.85
CA THR A 459 2.14 -0.19 13.28
C THR A 459 3.21 -0.82 14.17
N HIS A 460 2.89 -1.90 14.90
CA HIS A 460 3.89 -2.69 15.60
C HIS A 460 4.74 -3.51 14.62
N LEU A 461 4.12 -4.21 13.66
CA LEU A 461 4.86 -4.98 12.65
C LEU A 461 5.73 -4.12 11.72
N GLU A 462 5.32 -2.88 11.42
CA GLU A 462 6.15 -1.89 10.69
C GLU A 462 7.43 -1.56 11.48
N LYS A 463 7.37 -1.51 12.82
CA LYS A 463 8.55 -1.27 13.70
C LYS A 463 9.43 -2.50 13.89
N GLU A 464 8.85 -3.70 13.81
CA GLU A 464 9.56 -4.98 13.92
C GLU A 464 10.05 -5.50 12.54
N PHE A 465 9.92 -4.70 11.47
CA PHE A 465 10.32 -5.04 10.10
C PHE A 465 9.74 -6.37 9.59
N CYS A 466 8.47 -6.65 9.92
CA CYS A 466 7.79 -7.90 9.56
C CYS A 466 6.32 -7.70 9.13
N VAL A 467 5.98 -6.51 8.64
CA VAL A 467 4.62 -6.09 8.23
C VAL A 467 4.12 -6.81 6.96
N GLU A 468 5.02 -7.30 6.13
CA GLU A 468 4.72 -8.07 4.93
C GLU A 468 3.89 -9.33 5.24
N ASN A 469 4.08 -9.94 6.42
CA ASN A 469 3.27 -11.05 6.91
C ASN A 469 1.79 -10.67 7.05
N PHE A 470 1.51 -9.45 7.53
CA PHE A 470 0.14 -8.95 7.65
C PHE A 470 -0.45 -8.59 6.29
N TYR A 471 0.31 -7.89 5.44
CA TYR A 471 -0.15 -7.50 4.11
C TYR A 471 -0.43 -8.70 3.20
N VAL A 472 0.48 -9.68 3.12
CA VAL A 472 0.24 -10.88 2.31
C VAL A 472 -0.92 -11.71 2.84
N TYR A 473 -1.12 -11.78 4.16
CA TYR A 473 -2.27 -12.47 4.73
C TYR A 473 -3.58 -11.80 4.28
N LEU A 474 -3.67 -10.46 4.34
CA LEU A 474 -4.84 -9.73 3.83
C LEU A 474 -5.05 -9.93 2.33
N GLU A 475 -3.99 -9.93 1.53
CA GLU A 475 -4.05 -10.18 0.10
C GLU A 475 -4.49 -11.60 -0.26
N ILE A 476 -4.00 -12.62 0.45
CA ILE A 476 -4.46 -14.00 0.31
C ILE A 476 -5.95 -14.10 0.68
N ARG A 477 -6.39 -13.46 1.77
CA ARG A 477 -7.82 -13.42 2.14
C ARG A 477 -8.67 -12.67 1.11
N ARG A 478 -8.12 -11.64 0.44
CA ARG A 478 -8.75 -10.93 -0.68
C ARG A 478 -8.89 -11.85 -1.90
N PHE A 479 -7.82 -12.54 -2.27
CA PHE A 479 -7.80 -13.54 -3.33
C PHE A 479 -8.82 -14.66 -3.07
N SER A 480 -8.84 -15.25 -1.86
CA SER A 480 -9.79 -16.31 -1.52
C SER A 480 -11.24 -15.86 -1.67
N LYS A 481 -11.60 -14.66 -1.19
CA LYS A 481 -12.94 -14.08 -1.36
C LYS A 481 -13.32 -13.92 -2.84
N LYS A 482 -12.42 -13.40 -3.67
CA LYS A 482 -12.62 -13.24 -5.12
C LYS A 482 -12.79 -14.59 -5.82
N MET A 483 -11.99 -15.59 -5.44
CA MET A 483 -12.10 -16.97 -5.93
C MET A 483 -13.43 -17.63 -5.53
N THR A 484 -13.94 -17.38 -4.31
CA THR A 484 -15.29 -17.83 -3.91
C THR A 484 -16.38 -17.19 -4.79
N MET A 485 -16.32 -15.88 -5.03
CA MET A 485 -17.28 -15.21 -5.92
C MET A 485 -17.22 -15.74 -7.36
N LEU A 486 -16.02 -15.99 -7.87
CA LEU A 486 -15.80 -16.59 -9.19
C LEU A 486 -16.39 -18.01 -9.27
N LYS A 487 -16.20 -18.83 -8.24
CA LYS A 487 -16.83 -20.14 -8.11
C LYS A 487 -18.36 -20.04 -8.14
N THR A 488 -18.97 -19.18 -7.31
CA THR A 488 -20.43 -19.04 -7.26
C THR A 488 -21.04 -18.63 -8.61
N LEU A 489 -20.35 -17.78 -9.38
CA LEU A 489 -20.75 -17.43 -10.75
C LEU A 489 -20.65 -18.65 -11.69
N LEU A 490 -19.58 -19.43 -11.60
CA LEU A 490 -19.37 -20.65 -12.40
C LEU A 490 -20.44 -21.71 -12.09
N ASP A 491 -20.74 -21.94 -10.81
CA ASP A 491 -21.79 -22.88 -10.35
C ASP A 491 -23.17 -22.44 -10.88
N THR A 492 -23.46 -21.13 -10.87
CA THR A 492 -24.69 -20.54 -11.41
C THR A 492 -24.81 -20.74 -12.94
N LYS A 493 -23.69 -20.63 -13.68
CA LYS A 493 -23.64 -20.94 -15.12
C LYS A 493 -23.88 -22.43 -15.39
N ASN A 494 -23.27 -23.32 -14.59
CA ASN A 494 -23.43 -24.76 -14.77
C ASN A 494 -24.88 -25.20 -14.48
N ALA A 495 -25.52 -24.63 -13.46
CA ALA A 495 -26.93 -24.86 -13.17
C ALA A 495 -27.86 -24.39 -14.31
N SER A 496 -27.67 -23.18 -14.84
CA SER A 496 -28.52 -22.66 -15.93
C SER A 496 -28.37 -23.43 -17.25
N GLN A 497 -27.20 -24.02 -17.50
CA GLN A 497 -27.01 -24.95 -18.62
C GLN A 497 -27.81 -26.25 -18.44
N GLN A 498 -27.86 -26.84 -17.24
CA GLN A 498 -28.62 -28.07 -16.99
C GLN A 498 -30.13 -27.90 -17.18
N PHE A 499 -30.72 -26.78 -16.76
CA PHE A 499 -32.14 -26.49 -17.00
C PHE A 499 -32.49 -26.24 -18.47
N SER A 500 -31.53 -25.82 -19.30
CA SER A 500 -31.78 -25.45 -20.70
C SER A 500 -31.91 -26.64 -21.65
N VAL A 501 -31.50 -27.85 -21.24
CA VAL A 501 -31.49 -29.05 -22.11
C VAL A 501 -32.89 -29.60 -22.43
N LYS A 502 -33.96 -29.13 -21.75
CA LYS A 502 -35.32 -29.68 -21.87
C LYS A 502 -36.35 -28.82 -22.63
N LYS A 503 -35.97 -27.70 -23.26
CA LYS A 503 -36.88 -26.92 -24.13
C LYS A 503 -36.20 -26.33 -25.37
N ASP A 504 -36.56 -26.86 -26.54
CA ASP A 504 -36.20 -26.28 -27.83
C ASP A 504 -36.88 -24.92 -28.06
N LYS A 505 -36.07 -23.86 -28.04
CA LYS A 505 -35.82 -22.95 -29.18
C LYS A 505 -35.05 -21.73 -28.70
N GLN A 506 -34.01 -21.35 -29.45
CA GLN A 506 -33.08 -20.29 -29.08
C GLN A 506 -33.77 -18.92 -29.05
N SER A 507 -34.08 -18.42 -27.85
CA SER A 507 -34.42 -17.00 -27.66
C SER A 507 -33.15 -16.15 -27.74
N TYR A 508 -33.17 -15.07 -28.53
CA TYR A 508 -32.09 -14.08 -28.63
C TYR A 508 -31.64 -13.58 -27.24
N ASN A 509 -32.59 -13.40 -26.32
CA ASN A 509 -32.32 -12.98 -24.95
C ASN A 509 -31.49 -14.01 -24.15
N SER A 510 -31.68 -15.31 -24.40
CA SER A 510 -30.89 -16.38 -23.75
C SER A 510 -29.43 -16.36 -24.23
N ARG A 511 -29.19 -16.10 -25.51
CA ARG A 511 -27.82 -15.96 -26.05
C ARG A 511 -27.12 -14.74 -25.44
N LYS A 512 -27.78 -13.58 -25.42
CA LYS A 512 -27.24 -12.35 -24.82
C LYS A 512 -26.95 -12.50 -23.32
N VAL A 513 -27.78 -13.24 -22.57
CA VAL A 513 -27.53 -13.55 -21.14
C VAL A 513 -26.33 -14.48 -20.96
N ARG A 514 -26.12 -15.46 -21.84
CA ARG A 514 -24.91 -16.31 -21.80
C ARG A 514 -23.65 -15.50 -22.10
N GLU A 515 -23.67 -14.66 -23.13
CA GLU A 515 -22.57 -13.78 -23.50
C GLU A 515 -22.18 -12.81 -22.36
N THR A 516 -23.15 -12.22 -21.65
CA THR A 516 -22.86 -11.36 -20.49
C THR A 516 -22.35 -12.14 -19.28
N MET A 517 -22.84 -13.36 -19.03
CA MET A 517 -22.27 -14.25 -17.99
C MET A 517 -20.83 -14.67 -18.32
N ASP A 518 -20.54 -14.98 -19.57
CA ASP A 518 -19.20 -15.39 -20.01
C ASP A 518 -18.20 -14.23 -19.95
N ALA A 519 -18.60 -13.03 -20.37
CA ALA A 519 -17.81 -11.82 -20.19
C ALA A 519 -17.56 -11.51 -18.69
N ALA A 520 -18.57 -11.71 -17.82
CA ALA A 520 -18.43 -11.54 -16.38
C ALA A 520 -17.47 -12.57 -15.75
N LEU A 521 -17.51 -13.83 -16.19
CA LEU A 521 -16.57 -14.87 -15.76
C LEU A 521 -15.13 -14.54 -16.15
N ILE A 522 -14.89 -14.17 -17.42
CA ILE A 522 -13.57 -13.79 -17.91
C ILE A 522 -13.03 -12.60 -17.10
N LYS A 523 -13.85 -11.56 -16.89
CA LYS A 523 -13.47 -10.41 -16.06
C LYS A 523 -13.09 -10.83 -14.64
N ARG A 524 -13.87 -11.70 -13.99
CA ARG A 524 -13.59 -12.17 -12.62
C ARG A 524 -12.38 -13.10 -12.54
N ALA A 525 -12.13 -13.93 -13.55
CA ALA A 525 -10.92 -14.75 -13.64
C ALA A 525 -9.67 -13.86 -13.78
N ASN A 526 -9.71 -12.86 -14.67
CA ASN A 526 -8.63 -11.89 -14.84
C ASN A 526 -8.38 -11.05 -13.57
N GLU A 527 -9.43 -10.64 -12.85
CA GLU A 527 -9.30 -10.02 -11.52
C GLU A 527 -8.55 -10.93 -10.53
N CYS A 528 -8.83 -12.25 -10.53
CA CYS A 528 -8.14 -13.20 -9.65
C CYS A 528 -6.68 -13.41 -10.07
N LEU A 529 -6.41 -13.56 -11.37
CA LEU A 529 -5.03 -13.71 -11.90
C LEU A 529 -4.18 -12.49 -11.58
N ALA A 530 -4.70 -11.28 -11.73
CA ALA A 530 -3.99 -10.04 -11.41
C ALA A 530 -3.59 -9.98 -9.91
N ILE A 531 -4.49 -10.38 -9.00
CA ILE A 531 -4.17 -10.49 -7.57
C ILE A 531 -3.12 -11.59 -7.34
N ALA A 532 -3.23 -12.73 -8.02
CA ALA A 532 -2.32 -13.84 -7.83
C ALA A 532 -0.88 -13.53 -8.30
N TYR A 533 -0.72 -12.91 -9.47
CA TYR A 533 0.57 -12.44 -9.95
C TYR A 533 1.17 -11.38 -9.03
N HIS A 534 0.36 -10.45 -8.51
CA HIS A 534 0.82 -9.48 -7.52
C HIS A 534 1.31 -10.14 -6.23
N ILE A 535 0.56 -11.11 -5.67
CA ILE A 535 1.01 -11.88 -4.50
C ILE A 535 2.34 -12.58 -4.79
N PHE A 536 2.48 -13.18 -5.98
CA PHE A 536 3.71 -13.88 -6.36
C PHE A 536 4.92 -12.95 -6.50
N SER A 537 4.84 -11.90 -7.32
CA SER A 537 5.98 -11.01 -7.57
C SER A 537 6.36 -10.15 -6.36
N THR A 538 5.40 -9.80 -5.51
CA THR A 538 5.65 -8.93 -4.34
C THR A 538 6.15 -9.70 -3.12
N TYR A 539 5.74 -10.97 -2.91
CA TYR A 539 5.99 -11.70 -1.66
C TYR A 539 6.63 -13.10 -1.78
N ILE A 540 6.50 -13.80 -2.92
CA ILE A 540 6.84 -15.24 -3.03
C ILE A 540 8.03 -15.51 -3.96
N ALA A 541 8.19 -14.73 -5.02
CA ALA A 541 9.31 -14.86 -5.94
C ALA A 541 10.66 -14.70 -5.22
N ALA A 542 11.72 -15.30 -5.77
CA ALA A 542 13.07 -15.11 -5.24
C ALA A 542 13.56 -13.69 -5.56
N GLY A 543 14.07 -12.97 -4.56
CA GLY A 543 14.37 -11.54 -4.68
C GLY A 543 13.12 -10.67 -4.85
N ALA A 544 11.96 -11.12 -4.37
CA ALA A 544 10.77 -10.26 -4.24
C ALA A 544 11.01 -9.17 -3.18
N PRO A 545 10.44 -7.95 -3.35
CA PRO A 545 10.71 -6.81 -2.46
C PRO A 545 10.29 -7.07 -1.01
N PHE A 546 9.28 -7.92 -0.78
CA PHE A 546 8.82 -8.36 0.54
C PHE A 546 8.84 -9.88 0.66
N GLN A 547 9.95 -10.49 0.25
CA GLN A 547 10.15 -11.93 0.22
C GLN A 547 9.86 -12.59 1.58
N LEU A 548 8.85 -13.49 1.61
CA LEU A 548 8.42 -14.15 2.84
C LEU A 548 9.33 -15.30 3.29
N ASN A 549 9.36 -15.51 4.60
CA ASN A 549 9.90 -16.73 5.21
C ASN A 549 8.86 -17.88 5.15
N ILE A 550 8.83 -18.57 4.01
CA ILE A 550 8.01 -19.77 3.75
C ILE A 550 8.89 -20.94 3.32
N ASP A 551 8.38 -22.15 3.54
CA ASP A 551 9.01 -23.40 3.12
C ASP A 551 9.38 -23.42 1.61
N HIS A 552 10.51 -24.08 1.31
CA HIS A 552 11.10 -24.13 -0.02
C HIS A 552 10.27 -24.96 -1.00
N GLU A 553 9.67 -26.09 -0.58
CA GLU A 553 8.80 -26.90 -1.45
C GLU A 553 7.52 -26.13 -1.79
N LEU A 554 6.94 -25.44 -0.80
CA LEU A 554 5.77 -24.58 -1.00
C LEU A 554 6.06 -23.43 -1.97
N ARG A 555 7.21 -22.75 -1.81
CA ARG A 555 7.66 -21.70 -2.74
C ARG A 555 7.85 -22.27 -4.15
N SER A 556 8.62 -23.35 -4.28
CA SER A 556 8.91 -24.00 -5.57
C SER A 556 7.61 -24.42 -6.28
N SER A 557 6.65 -24.98 -5.55
CA SER A 557 5.33 -25.35 -6.09
C SER A 557 4.58 -24.16 -6.70
N ILE A 558 4.58 -23.00 -6.04
CA ILE A 558 3.93 -21.78 -6.53
C ILE A 558 4.70 -21.21 -7.73
N THR A 559 6.04 -21.14 -7.63
CA THR A 559 6.93 -20.67 -8.69
C THR A 559 6.76 -21.48 -9.97
N ASN A 560 6.65 -22.81 -9.87
CA ASN A 560 6.44 -23.67 -11.03
C ASN A 560 5.12 -23.34 -11.74
N ILE A 561 4.03 -23.11 -11.01
CA ILE A 561 2.73 -22.72 -11.59
C ILE A 561 2.76 -21.32 -12.22
N MET A 562 3.50 -20.38 -11.62
CA MET A 562 3.56 -18.98 -12.07
C MET A 562 4.52 -18.72 -13.22
N ILE A 563 5.67 -19.39 -13.25
CA ILE A 563 6.66 -19.28 -14.34
C ILE A 563 6.30 -20.22 -15.50
N HIS A 564 5.72 -21.39 -15.20
CA HIS A 564 5.27 -22.36 -16.19
C HIS A 564 3.75 -22.59 -16.04
N PRO A 565 2.89 -21.62 -16.43
CA PRO A 565 1.43 -21.78 -16.40
C PRO A 565 0.97 -22.78 -17.48
N ILE A 566 1.21 -24.07 -17.20
CA ILE A 566 1.03 -25.23 -18.08
C ILE A 566 1.65 -24.98 -19.47
N SER A 567 2.98 -25.13 -19.57
CA SER A 567 3.69 -25.01 -20.85
C SER A 567 3.12 -25.98 -21.90
N LEU A 568 2.67 -25.42 -23.02
CA LEU A 568 1.74 -26.02 -23.98
C LEU A 568 2.33 -27.09 -24.93
N LEU A 569 3.56 -27.57 -24.72
CA LEU A 569 4.31 -28.36 -25.71
C LEU A 569 4.97 -29.65 -25.19
N ARG A 570 4.28 -30.38 -24.30
CA ARG A 570 4.56 -31.81 -24.04
C ARG A 570 3.29 -32.68 -24.09
N THR A 571 2.60 -32.65 -25.22
CA THR A 571 2.08 -33.91 -25.76
C THR A 571 3.27 -34.66 -26.35
N SER A 572 3.61 -35.81 -25.76
CA SER A 572 4.64 -36.69 -26.31
C SER A 572 4.28 -37.10 -27.74
N SER A 573 5.26 -37.02 -28.64
CA SER A 573 5.13 -37.44 -30.04
C SER A 573 4.50 -38.83 -30.16
N THR A 574 3.55 -38.95 -31.10
CA THR A 574 3.21 -40.19 -31.82
C THR A 574 3.11 -41.47 -30.99
N ASP A 575 1.88 -41.86 -30.65
CA ASP A 575 1.37 -43.13 -31.19
C ASP A 575 -0.16 -43.17 -31.26
N SER A 576 -0.68 -43.90 -32.24
CA SER A 576 -2.07 -43.77 -32.69
C SER A 576 -3.01 -44.82 -32.08
N ILE A 577 -3.96 -44.39 -31.26
CA ILE A 577 -5.15 -45.18 -30.89
C ILE A 577 -6.42 -44.32 -31.03
N LYS A 578 -7.49 -44.93 -31.54
CA LYS A 578 -8.74 -44.28 -31.99
C LYS A 578 -9.52 -43.62 -30.83
N PRO A 579 -10.31 -42.56 -31.09
CA PRO A 579 -11.20 -41.98 -30.10
C PRO A 579 -12.47 -42.84 -29.94
N GLU A 580 -12.69 -43.37 -28.73
CA GLU A 580 -14.03 -43.81 -28.31
C GLU A 580 -14.81 -42.67 -27.67
N LEU A 581 -16.10 -42.62 -27.98
CA LEU A 581 -17.01 -41.53 -27.65
C LEU A 581 -17.38 -41.57 -26.16
N SER A 582 -17.02 -40.54 -25.39
CA SER A 582 -17.50 -40.39 -24.00
C SER A 582 -17.75 -38.92 -23.63
N ASN A 583 -18.79 -38.71 -22.81
CA ASN A 583 -19.37 -37.39 -22.53
C ASN A 583 -18.45 -36.48 -21.69
N PRO A 584 -18.58 -35.14 -21.80
CA PRO A 584 -17.87 -34.20 -20.93
C PRO A 584 -18.35 -34.34 -19.47
N GLY A 585 -17.49 -34.90 -18.62
CA GLY A 585 -17.75 -35.13 -17.20
C GLY A 585 -17.79 -33.85 -16.34
N GLN A 586 -18.56 -33.91 -15.27
CA GLN A 586 -18.76 -32.80 -14.32
C GLN A 586 -17.48 -32.50 -13.51
N LEU A 587 -17.05 -31.22 -13.51
CA LEU A 587 -15.96 -30.75 -12.66
C LEU A 587 -16.44 -30.50 -11.22
N ASN A 588 -16.41 -31.52 -10.37
CA ASN A 588 -16.58 -31.33 -8.93
C ASN A 588 -15.34 -30.63 -8.33
N LEU A 589 -15.53 -29.41 -7.81
CA LEU A 589 -14.43 -28.62 -7.26
C LEU A 589 -14.00 -29.04 -5.84
N PHE A 590 -14.84 -29.78 -5.11
CA PHE A 590 -14.60 -30.20 -3.73
C PHE A 590 -14.99 -31.68 -3.57
N GLY A 591 -14.00 -32.52 -3.28
CA GLY A 591 -14.25 -33.85 -2.73
C GLY A 591 -14.45 -33.73 -1.21
N SER A 592 -15.46 -34.43 -0.68
CA SER A 592 -15.65 -34.59 0.75
C SER A 592 -14.65 -35.63 1.29
N ASP A 593 -13.80 -35.24 2.24
CA ASP A 593 -12.94 -36.16 2.97
C ASP A 593 -13.81 -37.14 3.78
N ASN A 594 -13.59 -38.44 3.59
CA ASN A 594 -13.92 -39.48 4.57
C ASN A 594 -13.02 -40.71 4.34
N GLU A 595 -12.30 -41.08 5.40
CA GLU A 595 -11.67 -42.38 5.74
C GLU A 595 -11.23 -43.33 4.61
N ILE A 596 -9.90 -43.54 4.49
CA ILE A 596 -9.36 -44.87 4.13
C ILE A 596 -8.22 -45.29 5.09
N THR A 597 -8.42 -46.50 5.60
CA THR A 597 -7.63 -47.31 6.53
C THR A 597 -6.18 -47.60 6.10
N LYS A 598 -5.33 -47.87 7.10
CA LYS A 598 -3.92 -48.28 6.97
C LYS A 598 -3.74 -49.61 6.19
N GLN A 599 -2.72 -49.72 5.33
CA GLN A 599 -1.88 -50.93 5.16
C GLN A 599 -0.54 -50.60 4.45
N PRO A 600 0.52 -51.44 4.56
CA PRO A 600 1.91 -50.98 4.45
C PRO A 600 2.59 -51.17 3.08
N LEU A 601 3.66 -50.40 2.89
CA LEU A 601 4.55 -50.36 1.72
C LEU A 601 5.39 -51.64 1.56
N SER A 602 5.44 -52.21 0.35
CA SER A 602 6.42 -53.22 -0.06
C SER A 602 7.47 -52.61 -1.02
N LYS A 603 8.71 -53.12 -0.94
CA LYS A 603 9.89 -52.54 -1.63
C LYS A 603 10.06 -53.09 -3.06
N PRO A 604 10.51 -52.29 -4.03
CA PRO A 604 11.02 -52.80 -5.31
C PRO A 604 12.47 -53.36 -5.15
N PRO A 605 12.89 -54.32 -5.99
CA PRO A 605 14.19 -54.98 -5.85
C PRO A 605 15.34 -54.22 -6.55
N TYR A 606 16.52 -54.25 -5.92
CA TYR A 606 17.77 -53.80 -6.52
C TYR A 606 18.31 -54.82 -7.54
N LYS A 607 18.91 -54.32 -8.63
CA LYS A 607 20.02 -54.99 -9.34
C LYS A 607 21.13 -53.96 -9.55
N GLY A 608 22.31 -54.23 -8.99
CA GLY A 608 23.51 -53.44 -9.20
C GLY A 608 24.53 -54.18 -10.07
N ILE A 609 25.33 -53.42 -10.82
CA ILE A 609 26.60 -53.87 -11.42
C ILE A 609 27.60 -52.73 -11.22
N SER A 610 28.83 -53.08 -10.83
CA SER A 610 29.92 -52.16 -10.45
C SER A 610 30.98 -52.02 -11.58
N PRO A 611 31.91 -51.04 -11.51
CA PRO A 611 32.73 -50.61 -12.65
C PRO A 611 34.17 -51.17 -12.66
N PRO A 612 34.91 -50.87 -13.73
CA PRO A 612 36.31 -50.39 -13.66
C PRO A 612 36.56 -49.21 -14.65
N SER A 613 37.67 -48.46 -14.69
CA SER A 613 38.77 -48.16 -13.74
C SER A 613 39.60 -46.95 -14.27
N VAL A 614 40.38 -46.31 -13.39
CA VAL A 614 41.21 -45.10 -13.60
C VAL A 614 42.33 -45.25 -14.65
N PHE A 615 42.67 -44.17 -15.38
CA PHE A 615 44.05 -43.76 -15.76
C PHE A 615 44.11 -42.24 -16.07
N ASP A 616 45.30 -41.63 -15.93
CA ASP A 616 45.61 -40.18 -15.96
C ASP A 616 47.00 -39.97 -16.68
N PRO A 617 47.62 -38.78 -16.75
CA PRO A 617 47.60 -37.84 -17.89
C PRO A 617 48.95 -37.68 -18.64
N ASN A 618 48.95 -36.84 -19.70
CA ASN A 618 50.03 -35.98 -20.26
C ASN A 618 50.10 -36.01 -21.81
N ASP A 619 50.03 -34.84 -22.46
CA ASP A 619 51.15 -34.24 -23.22
C ASP A 619 50.76 -32.90 -23.90
N GLU A 620 51.70 -31.96 -23.92
CA GLU A 620 51.61 -30.64 -24.56
C GLU A 620 52.32 -30.62 -25.94
N LEU A 621 52.00 -29.63 -26.81
CA LEU A 621 52.95 -28.69 -27.48
C LEU A 621 52.63 -28.27 -28.95
N ASN A 622 53.03 -27.02 -29.24
CA ASN A 622 53.40 -26.40 -30.54
C ASN A 622 52.31 -26.16 -31.62
N ALA A 623 51.77 -24.96 -31.84
CA ALA A 623 52.38 -23.68 -32.29
C ALA A 623 52.77 -23.59 -33.80
N ASN A 624 52.59 -22.37 -34.35
CA ASN A 624 53.05 -21.82 -35.66
C ASN A 624 52.13 -21.97 -36.89
N SER A 625 52.00 -21.02 -37.85
CA SER A 625 52.35 -19.56 -37.91
C SER A 625 52.06 -18.95 -39.32
N PHE A 626 51.96 -17.61 -39.42
CA PHE A 626 52.10 -16.76 -40.66
C PHE A 626 51.01 -16.90 -41.77
N VAL A 627 50.76 -15.97 -42.73
CA VAL A 627 51.52 -14.81 -43.31
C VAL A 627 50.58 -13.59 -43.58
N ASN A 628 51.16 -12.37 -43.69
CA ASN A 628 50.52 -11.09 -44.09
C ASN A 628 51.12 -10.55 -45.42
N SER A 629 50.34 -9.90 -46.32
CA SER A 629 50.70 -8.82 -47.29
C SER A 629 49.45 -8.42 -48.11
N LYS A 630 49.04 -7.17 -48.40
CA LYS A 630 49.65 -5.86 -48.76
C LYS A 630 49.94 -5.63 -50.26
N ASP A 631 49.11 -4.80 -50.91
CA ASP A 631 49.41 -3.73 -51.91
C ASP A 631 48.09 -3.20 -52.52
N ASN A 632 48.02 -2.17 -53.40
CA ASN A 632 48.50 -0.77 -53.29
C ASN A 632 47.75 0.14 -54.32
N GLY A 633 47.88 1.47 -54.26
CA GLY A 633 47.56 2.39 -55.39
C GLY A 633 46.54 3.52 -55.15
N ASN A 634 46.86 4.74 -55.61
CA ASN A 634 46.13 6.01 -55.34
C ASN A 634 45.25 6.51 -56.51
N ASN A 635 44.22 7.32 -56.22
CA ASN A 635 43.96 8.61 -56.91
C ASN A 635 42.83 9.46 -56.26
N LEU A 636 42.83 10.78 -56.49
CA LEU A 636 41.88 11.78 -55.95
C LEU A 636 40.92 12.33 -57.02
N MET A 637 39.62 12.57 -56.69
CA MET A 637 38.92 13.88 -56.84
C MET A 637 37.38 13.85 -56.60
N ILE A 638 36.91 14.78 -55.74
CA ILE A 638 35.70 15.65 -55.80
C ILE A 638 34.33 15.11 -56.28
N SER A 639 33.29 15.09 -55.41
CA SER A 639 31.91 15.65 -55.56
C SER A 639 30.83 14.95 -54.68
N PRO A 640 29.67 15.59 -54.36
CA PRO A 640 28.72 15.18 -53.29
C PRO A 640 27.44 14.42 -53.81
N PRO A 641 26.46 14.02 -52.94
CA PRO A 641 25.83 12.69 -53.03
C PRO A 641 24.36 12.63 -53.56
N LEU A 642 23.79 11.41 -53.52
CA LEU A 642 22.39 10.95 -53.79
C LEU A 642 22.19 10.26 -55.17
N PRO A 643 21.17 9.38 -55.35
CA PRO A 643 20.40 8.59 -54.38
C PRO A 643 20.41 7.07 -54.70
N ALA A 644 20.12 6.22 -53.71
CA ALA A 644 19.90 4.79 -53.94
C ALA A 644 18.42 4.49 -54.29
N GLN A 645 18.21 3.83 -55.42
CA GLN A 645 16.99 3.05 -55.72
C GLN A 645 17.02 1.80 -54.80
N GLY A 646 15.91 1.20 -54.35
CA GLY A 646 14.51 1.40 -54.72
C GLY A 646 13.84 0.03 -54.85
N SER A 647 13.17 -0.45 -53.81
CA SER A 647 12.36 -1.69 -53.85
C SER A 647 11.26 -1.68 -52.77
N ASP A 648 10.06 -1.31 -53.20
CA ASP A 648 8.74 -1.76 -52.72
C ASP A 648 8.46 -1.81 -51.21
N PHE A 649 7.91 -0.70 -50.71
CA PHE A 649 7.11 -0.68 -49.48
C PHE A 649 5.81 -1.47 -49.66
N VAL A 650 5.72 -2.66 -49.07
CA VAL A 650 4.42 -3.26 -48.71
C VAL A 650 4.02 -2.74 -47.34
N HIS A 651 2.97 -1.92 -47.30
CA HIS A 651 2.45 -1.30 -46.10
C HIS A 651 1.78 -2.34 -45.18
N PHE A 652 2.51 -2.91 -44.22
CA PHE A 652 1.90 -3.67 -43.13
C PHE A 652 1.44 -2.75 -41.99
N ASN A 653 0.37 -2.00 -42.27
CA ASN A 653 -0.50 -1.46 -41.22
C ASN A 653 -1.29 -2.61 -40.57
N ASN A 654 -0.62 -3.41 -39.74
CA ASN A 654 -1.28 -4.31 -38.80
C ASN A 654 -1.12 -3.75 -37.39
N CYS A 655 -2.09 -2.92 -36.99
CA CYS A 655 -2.46 -2.84 -35.58
C CYS A 655 -2.66 -4.28 -35.08
N PHE A 656 -1.95 -4.68 -34.04
CA PHE A 656 -2.28 -5.89 -33.29
C PHE A 656 -3.62 -5.68 -32.59
N GLN A 657 -4.69 -5.93 -33.32
CA GLN A 657 -6.03 -6.04 -32.75
C GLN A 657 -6.02 -7.21 -31.78
N ILE A 658 -6.33 -6.93 -30.51
CA ILE A 658 -6.63 -7.96 -29.52
C ILE A 658 -7.71 -8.85 -30.14
N PRO A 659 -7.46 -10.17 -30.34
CA PRO A 659 -8.44 -11.03 -30.96
C PRO A 659 -9.71 -11.06 -30.09
N PRO A 660 -10.88 -10.72 -30.63
CA PRO A 660 -12.11 -10.77 -29.86
C PRO A 660 -12.45 -12.24 -29.57
N ILE A 661 -12.77 -12.51 -28.30
CA ILE A 661 -13.11 -13.84 -27.74
C ILE A 661 -11.86 -14.69 -27.44
N PRO A 662 -11.42 -14.82 -26.16
CA PRO A 662 -10.45 -15.84 -25.80
C PRO A 662 -11.08 -17.23 -26.00
N SER A 663 -10.31 -18.16 -26.56
CA SER A 663 -10.79 -19.53 -26.79
C SER A 663 -11.22 -20.20 -25.47
N MET A 664 -12.24 -21.06 -25.54
CA MET A 664 -12.76 -21.79 -24.37
C MET A 664 -11.67 -22.59 -23.61
N GLU A 665 -10.60 -22.94 -24.31
CA GLU A 665 -9.42 -23.64 -23.79
C GLU A 665 -8.52 -22.74 -22.91
N LEU A 666 -8.22 -21.50 -23.35
CA LEU A 666 -7.50 -20.50 -22.55
C LEU A 666 -8.24 -20.20 -21.24
N ILE A 667 -9.57 -20.13 -21.32
CA ILE A 667 -10.45 -19.94 -20.16
C ILE A 667 -10.32 -21.13 -19.21
N SER A 668 -10.44 -22.36 -19.70
CA SER A 668 -10.31 -23.60 -18.90
C SER A 668 -8.95 -23.69 -18.19
N ASN A 669 -7.87 -23.40 -18.91
CA ASN A 669 -6.51 -23.41 -18.36
C ASN A 669 -6.32 -22.36 -17.27
N SER A 670 -6.84 -21.14 -17.47
CA SER A 670 -6.84 -20.08 -16.45
C SER A 670 -7.57 -20.50 -15.17
N PHE A 671 -8.71 -21.18 -15.29
CA PHE A 671 -9.44 -21.72 -14.14
C PHE A 671 -8.67 -22.82 -13.38
N LYS A 672 -7.94 -23.68 -14.09
CA LYS A 672 -7.09 -24.70 -13.46
C LYS A 672 -5.96 -24.06 -12.67
N THR A 673 -5.21 -23.14 -13.29
CA THR A 673 -4.14 -22.37 -12.62
C THR A 673 -4.65 -21.67 -11.36
N LEU A 674 -5.81 -21.00 -11.43
CA LEU A 674 -6.43 -20.35 -10.27
C LEU A 674 -6.85 -21.33 -9.16
N ARG A 675 -7.30 -22.54 -9.50
CA ARG A 675 -7.65 -23.59 -8.53
C ARG A 675 -6.41 -24.07 -7.77
N ASP A 676 -5.32 -24.34 -8.49
CA ASP A 676 -4.09 -24.87 -7.90
C ASP A 676 -3.43 -23.80 -7.01
N LEU A 677 -3.39 -22.55 -7.48
CA LEU A 677 -2.94 -21.39 -6.69
C LEU A 677 -3.79 -21.14 -5.44
N TYR A 678 -5.11 -21.33 -5.50
CA TYR A 678 -5.99 -21.19 -4.33
C TYR A 678 -5.62 -22.14 -3.19
N ILE A 679 -5.27 -23.39 -3.51
CA ILE A 679 -4.85 -24.39 -2.51
C ILE A 679 -3.48 -24.02 -1.91
N LEU A 680 -2.55 -23.56 -2.73
CA LEU A 680 -1.20 -23.20 -2.26
C LEU A 680 -1.18 -21.88 -1.47
N PHE A 681 -1.90 -20.86 -1.92
CA PHE A 681 -2.05 -19.61 -1.18
C PHE A 681 -2.81 -19.79 0.14
N ASP A 682 -3.78 -20.72 0.23
CA ASP A 682 -4.37 -21.07 1.53
C ASP A 682 -3.35 -21.69 2.49
N LYS A 683 -2.44 -22.57 2.01
CA LYS A 683 -1.33 -23.09 2.81
C LYS A 683 -0.41 -21.96 3.30
N VAL A 684 -0.01 -21.04 2.42
CA VAL A 684 0.77 -19.84 2.80
C VAL A 684 0.01 -19.00 3.84
N GLY A 685 -1.26 -18.71 3.61
CA GLY A 685 -2.09 -17.93 4.52
C GLY A 685 -2.21 -18.57 5.91
N ARG A 686 -2.35 -19.90 5.99
CA ARG A 686 -2.34 -20.65 7.26
C ARG A 686 -0.98 -20.65 7.96
N HIS A 687 0.12 -20.73 7.21
CA HIS A 687 1.48 -20.61 7.76
C HIS A 687 1.73 -19.22 8.35
N ILE A 688 1.49 -18.17 7.56
CA ILE A 688 1.71 -16.78 7.96
C ILE A 688 0.78 -16.37 9.13
N TYR A 689 -0.47 -16.85 9.15
CA TYR A 689 -1.37 -16.67 10.29
C TYR A 689 -0.81 -17.32 11.57
N ARG A 690 -0.26 -18.54 11.49
CA ARG A 690 0.36 -19.21 12.65
C ARG A 690 1.61 -18.48 13.12
N LEU A 691 2.46 -18.02 12.20
CA LEU A 691 3.65 -17.22 12.49
C LEU A 691 3.27 -15.95 13.27
N MET A 692 2.33 -15.15 12.75
CA MET A 692 1.85 -13.95 13.44
C MET A 692 1.20 -14.26 14.80
N LYS A 693 0.46 -15.38 14.92
CA LYS A 693 -0.20 -15.77 16.17
C LYS A 693 0.81 -16.18 17.26
N ILE A 694 1.90 -16.85 16.89
CA ILE A 694 2.87 -17.43 17.83
C ILE A 694 3.96 -16.43 18.20
N ASP A 695 4.47 -15.65 17.24
CA ASP A 695 5.58 -14.71 17.48
C ASP A 695 5.09 -13.26 17.65
N SER A 696 4.36 -12.74 16.66
CA SER A 696 4.03 -11.31 16.61
C SER A 696 2.99 -10.87 17.63
N ILE A 697 1.97 -11.69 17.93
CA ILE A 697 0.92 -11.33 18.90
C ILE A 697 1.47 -11.20 20.33
N PRO A 698 2.29 -12.13 20.87
CA PRO A 698 2.93 -11.94 22.17
C PRO A 698 3.82 -10.69 22.24
N LYS A 699 4.58 -10.37 21.18
CA LYS A 699 5.36 -9.14 21.09
C LYS A 699 4.47 -7.89 21.09
N PHE A 700 3.40 -7.91 20.30
CA PHE A 700 2.42 -6.83 20.20
C PHE A 700 1.77 -6.52 21.55
N LEU A 701 1.27 -7.54 22.25
CA LEU A 701 0.61 -7.37 23.54
C LEU A 701 1.56 -6.88 24.64
N ASN A 702 2.87 -7.12 24.51
CA ASN A 702 3.89 -6.58 25.41
C ASN A 702 4.47 -5.23 24.94
N SER A 703 4.11 -4.76 23.75
CA SER A 703 4.65 -3.51 23.19
C SER A 703 4.16 -2.27 23.94
N ALA A 704 5.03 -1.28 24.09
CA ALA A 704 4.66 0.02 24.69
C ALA A 704 3.49 0.67 23.94
N LEU A 705 3.42 0.52 22.61
CA LEU A 705 2.35 1.03 21.76
C LEU A 705 0.97 0.46 22.12
N TYR A 706 0.89 -0.85 22.38
CA TYR A 706 -0.38 -1.46 22.81
C TYR A 706 -0.74 -1.07 24.25
N GLN A 707 0.24 -1.07 25.16
CA GLN A 707 0.01 -0.73 26.57
C GLN A 707 -0.41 0.74 26.77
N GLU A 708 0.19 1.67 26.01
CA GLU A 708 -0.21 3.08 25.98
C GLU A 708 -1.63 3.25 25.43
N ALA A 709 -1.92 2.67 24.26
CA ALA A 709 -3.26 2.73 23.67
C ALA A 709 -4.34 2.10 24.57
N ARG A 710 -4.00 1.02 25.29
CA ARG A 710 -4.86 0.40 26.30
C ARG A 710 -5.14 1.33 27.48
N SER A 711 -4.10 2.01 27.98
CA SER A 711 -4.20 2.91 29.12
C SER A 711 -4.95 4.21 28.81
N LEU A 712 -4.82 4.74 27.59
CA LEU A 712 -5.50 5.98 27.17
C LEU A 712 -6.97 5.77 26.87
N LEU A 713 -7.32 4.63 26.28
CA LEU A 713 -8.65 4.35 25.75
C LEU A 713 -9.53 3.55 26.71
N ASN A 714 -9.09 3.37 27.97
CA ASN A 714 -9.77 2.60 29.01
C ASN A 714 -10.40 1.31 28.47
N LEU A 715 -9.63 0.53 27.70
CA LEU A 715 -10.09 -0.75 27.17
C LEU A 715 -10.57 -1.60 28.35
N SER A 716 -11.88 -1.82 28.45
CA SER A 716 -12.57 -2.39 29.62
C SER A 716 -12.36 -3.90 29.76
N HIS A 717 -11.10 -4.26 29.92
CA HIS A 717 -10.61 -5.57 30.29
C HIS A 717 -9.57 -5.35 31.40
N ASP A 718 -9.95 -5.57 32.66
CA ASP A 718 -9.04 -5.47 33.79
C ASP A 718 -8.01 -6.62 33.75
N ASN A 719 -6.76 -6.29 33.41
CA ASN A 719 -5.58 -7.14 33.56
C ASN A 719 -4.80 -6.80 34.86
N SER A 720 -5.49 -6.53 35.95
CA SER A 720 -4.89 -6.07 37.22
C SER A 720 -4.27 -7.19 38.10
N GLU A 721 -4.23 -8.45 37.65
CA GLU A 721 -3.70 -9.57 38.46
C GLU A 721 -2.49 -10.34 37.88
N LEU A 722 -2.14 -10.21 36.59
CA LEU A 722 -1.07 -11.05 36.02
C LEU A 722 0.35 -10.66 36.47
N THR A 723 0.54 -9.44 36.98
CA THR A 723 1.85 -8.97 37.48
C THR A 723 2.19 -9.52 38.88
N TYR A 724 1.21 -10.05 39.63
CA TYR A 724 1.43 -10.56 40.99
C TYR A 724 1.87 -12.02 41.06
N HIS A 725 1.56 -12.83 40.04
CA HIS A 725 1.83 -14.28 40.06
C HIS A 725 3.17 -14.72 39.45
N ILE A 726 3.88 -13.86 38.71
CA ILE A 726 5.20 -14.19 38.14
C ILE A 726 6.34 -13.99 39.17
N LYS A 727 6.14 -13.17 40.21
CA LYS A 727 7.15 -12.96 41.27
C LYS A 727 7.15 -13.99 42.42
N ARG A 728 6.24 -14.97 42.42
CA ARG A 728 6.08 -15.96 43.52
C ARG A 728 6.54 -17.40 43.21
N ARG A 729 7.29 -17.63 42.13
CA ARG A 729 7.88 -18.96 41.81
C ARG A 729 9.39 -19.11 42.07
N ASN A 730 10.09 -18.05 42.49
CA ASN A 730 11.54 -18.07 42.77
C ASN A 730 11.89 -17.79 44.25
N CYS A 731 11.04 -18.16 45.20
CA CYS A 731 11.30 -18.03 46.65
C CYS A 731 10.66 -19.18 47.46
N SER A 732 11.17 -20.40 47.28
CA SER A 732 10.86 -21.53 48.17
C SER A 732 11.93 -22.63 48.06
N THR A 733 13.14 -22.33 48.53
CA THR A 733 14.19 -23.34 48.82
C THR A 733 15.28 -22.68 49.67
N ILE A 734 15.08 -22.68 51.00
CA ILE A 734 16.12 -22.60 52.05
C ILE A 734 15.43 -22.85 53.40
N SER A 735 16.14 -23.55 54.29
CA SER A 735 15.89 -23.86 55.71
C SER A 735 14.70 -24.76 56.11
N SER A 736 15.10 -25.81 56.88
CA SER A 736 14.34 -26.70 57.78
C SER A 736 13.16 -27.46 57.22
#